data_AF-A0A3D3JKL0-F1
#
_entry.id   AF-A0A3D3JKL0-F1
#
_cell.length_a   1.000
_cell.length_b   1.000
_cell.length_c   1.000
_cell.angle_alpha   90.00
_cell.angle_beta   90.00
_cell.angle_gamma   90.00
#
_symmetry.space_group_name_H-M   'P 1'
#
loop_
_entity.id
_entity.type
_entity.pdbx_description
1 polymer ?
#
loop_
_entity_poly.entity_id
_entity_poly.type
_entity_poly.pdbx_seq_one_letter_code
_entity_poly.pdbx_strand_id
1 'polypeptide(L)'
;MKTKSENPEQLEERRRPRVSVRSMVIGSLFAAVFACITIYLENRNALYLTATQIPPLSYGLLFFAVIVINPLLRLLRFIRPLTLPELMVIFLMGMVSSGISTFGLSGPLIPIIGGLFNDQWNNDQSAWNLNIEPFINEAYFVSEPGIRDAAANYREAYLERDRLRRVHDAAVAIDNAGKRAARIATEVKTLQSSTGERSAQADELRACRQSLAEARADQTAAEQKWQALGPGSGFATVPAALAACPAAMDVAGQRLDERTAVLRRLEEKAFAKIIPYRRGLPEGKRATPGIMPTPADDSRSYWARWRRLVTGRKALQALVQARDLIVAAEVPISTAVTEQAAELLQRTSDILAPLADDRLLVAEQQAATAEAQQLNKEIAALAGTYKELTRAHDNASATERSQLESRLRSLKKQQKRLRSQQRTRVLKTSRLRREAVIAGLVHDTIGELAAVRAALANAEPEKAVVLDALTALELRFPQFDASLWRFVAGDIPWSHWLAPLGRWCLVIGLTYLALMTLNVLIFRQWAEHEKLVYPLAEIPQIFAATDGDSLLPKIFYNGLFWLGVLVAAVPLGWNLLCALDLNGLSGLTPLDLQNRWTPYIADSPLDALVGRFGRSMVFFTVIGITFMTPKHVSFSLWSFSLLFMLMVLVLTSLGHEIGSSNMLYRLNFRTAMGGGALLVFATIVLYKCRRYLFCVFTPASVDGLPLGERRELRISSLLFVAACLAIILILWLGMGANPGFVVLVCLITLLINIAFMRAVAEGGLLGFKSYFNPIHFIRNVFGFDRPWCSATLFAPLVMVYAVLFFDVKTLIAPAMATSLKIRQDQCLERLRFHLAIGLGIVLAVVTTIVTTLLMSYAGGADGLEEWFHSGLPRFQFSSLAEMVGSPLEASATNTRWLLAGALLMAALLFFRRRLFWLPHPIGLLMFVNPMMGAYWFSIFLGWMANALVTKYGTREIYYRVRGFFMGLVVGEILLVLLAAVLAYWLDLRIPIDLNRN
;
A
#
# COMPACT_ATOMS: atom_id res chain seq x y z
N MET A 1 -52.68 -36.44 -19.85
CA MET A 1 -51.51 -35.85 -19.20
C MET A 1 -50.61 -35.23 -20.27
N LYS A 2 -50.64 -33.89 -20.44
CA LYS A 2 -49.69 -33.17 -21.31
C LYS A 2 -48.36 -33.06 -20.57
N THR A 3 -47.35 -33.76 -21.03
CA THR A 3 -45.95 -33.50 -20.67
C THR A 3 -45.64 -32.05 -21.03
N LYS A 4 -45.42 -31.20 -20.02
CA LYS A 4 -44.82 -29.87 -20.21
C LYS A 4 -43.49 -30.11 -20.92
N SER A 5 -43.37 -29.69 -22.19
CA SER A 5 -42.06 -29.59 -22.84
C SER A 5 -41.23 -28.64 -21.98
N GLU A 6 -40.22 -29.17 -21.29
CA GLU A 6 -39.29 -28.35 -20.52
C GLU A 6 -38.65 -27.34 -21.47
N ASN A 7 -38.64 -26.07 -21.06
CA ASN A 7 -38.09 -25.00 -21.88
C ASN A 7 -36.60 -25.30 -22.18
N PRO A 8 -36.15 -25.30 -23.45
CA PRO A 8 -34.77 -25.61 -23.83
C PRO A 8 -33.71 -24.83 -23.03
N GLU A 9 -34.02 -23.59 -22.65
CA GLU A 9 -33.13 -22.75 -21.84
C GLU A 9 -32.93 -23.30 -20.41
N GLN A 10 -33.95 -23.90 -19.81
CA GLN A 10 -33.86 -24.52 -18.47
C GLN A 10 -33.03 -25.81 -18.50
N LEU A 11 -33.08 -26.54 -19.62
CA LEU A 11 -32.23 -27.71 -19.85
C LEU A 11 -30.76 -27.32 -20.03
N GLU A 12 -30.48 -26.22 -20.73
CA GLU A 12 -29.13 -25.71 -20.94
C GLU A 12 -28.50 -25.17 -19.65
N GLU A 13 -29.28 -24.50 -18.80
CA GLU A 13 -28.83 -24.06 -17.48
C GLU A 13 -28.57 -25.23 -16.52
N ARG A 14 -29.37 -26.31 -16.59
CA ARG A 14 -29.13 -27.56 -15.83
C ARG A 14 -27.87 -28.33 -16.28
N ARG A 15 -27.42 -28.17 -17.52
CA ARG A 15 -26.23 -28.85 -18.08
C ARG A 15 -24.91 -28.19 -17.70
N ARG A 16 -24.92 -26.97 -17.14
CA ARG A 16 -23.70 -26.29 -16.72
C ARG A 16 -23.03 -27.01 -15.53
N PRO A 17 -21.71 -27.24 -15.55
CA PRO A 17 -21.00 -27.76 -14.39
C PRO A 17 -21.21 -26.84 -13.18
N ARG A 18 -21.80 -27.39 -12.13
CA ARG A 18 -22.02 -26.66 -10.87
C ARG A 18 -20.69 -26.45 -10.17
N VAL A 19 -20.47 -25.23 -9.65
CA VAL A 19 -19.37 -25.00 -8.71
C VAL A 19 -19.59 -25.89 -7.49
N SER A 20 -18.63 -26.77 -7.20
CA SER A 20 -18.74 -27.74 -6.11
C SER A 20 -18.45 -27.06 -4.76
N VAL A 21 -19.14 -27.51 -3.71
CA VAL A 21 -18.87 -27.02 -2.34
C VAL A 21 -17.43 -27.34 -1.93
N ARG A 22 -16.91 -28.50 -2.38
CA ARG A 22 -15.53 -28.92 -2.16
C ARG A 22 -14.53 -27.90 -2.70
N SER A 23 -14.68 -27.42 -3.93
CA SER A 23 -13.75 -26.42 -4.49
C SER A 23 -13.86 -25.07 -3.79
N MET A 24 -15.06 -24.67 -3.35
CA MET A 24 -15.25 -23.45 -2.56
C MET A 24 -14.56 -23.53 -1.19
N VAL A 25 -14.64 -24.66 -0.49
CA VAL A 25 -13.98 -24.85 0.82
C VAL A 25 -12.46 -24.84 0.66
N ILE A 26 -11.93 -25.60 -0.30
CA ILE A 26 -10.48 -25.65 -0.59
C ILE A 26 -9.98 -24.26 -1.02
N GLY A 27 -10.69 -23.60 -1.93
CA GLY A 27 -10.36 -22.25 -2.40
C GLY A 27 -10.40 -21.22 -1.29
N SER A 28 -11.35 -21.32 -0.36
CA SER A 28 -11.45 -20.42 0.81
C SER A 28 -10.25 -20.57 1.75
N LEU A 29 -9.85 -21.81 2.03
CA LEU A 29 -8.68 -22.11 2.86
C LEU A 29 -7.41 -21.51 2.24
N PHE A 30 -7.16 -21.78 0.96
CA PHE A 30 -5.96 -21.27 0.29
C PHE A 30 -6.00 -19.76 0.08
N ALA A 31 -7.17 -19.15 -0.15
CA ALA A 31 -7.30 -17.70 -0.23
C ALA A 31 -6.84 -17.02 1.07
N ALA A 32 -7.24 -17.55 2.24
CA ALA A 32 -6.80 -17.04 3.54
C ALA A 32 -5.30 -17.31 3.79
N VAL A 33 -4.83 -18.53 3.51
CA VAL A 33 -3.41 -18.89 3.68
C VAL A 33 -2.50 -18.02 2.81
N PHE A 34 -2.86 -17.81 1.53
CA PHE A 34 -2.09 -16.94 0.62
C PHE A 34 -2.08 -15.50 1.08
N ALA A 35 -3.22 -14.99 1.57
CA ALA A 35 -3.30 -13.64 2.12
C ALA A 35 -2.36 -13.46 3.31
N CYS A 36 -2.35 -14.41 4.25
CA CYS A 36 -1.47 -14.41 5.41
C CYS A 36 0.02 -14.52 5.03
N ILE A 37 0.39 -15.50 4.20
CA ILE A 37 1.78 -15.72 3.77
C ILE A 37 2.32 -14.49 3.03
N THR A 38 1.50 -13.88 2.17
CA THR A 38 1.92 -12.72 1.38
C THR A 38 2.21 -11.53 2.30
N ILE A 39 1.32 -11.22 3.24
CA ILE A 39 1.52 -10.16 4.23
C ILE A 39 2.77 -10.42 5.07
N TYR A 40 2.95 -11.65 5.54
CA TYR A 40 4.10 -12.02 6.34
C TYR A 40 5.41 -11.76 5.59
N LEU A 41 5.55 -12.30 4.38
CA LEU A 41 6.78 -12.19 3.60
C LEU A 41 7.10 -10.76 3.16
N GLU A 42 6.07 -9.98 2.81
CA GLU A 42 6.24 -8.57 2.48
C GLU A 42 6.75 -7.78 3.68
N ASN A 43 6.05 -7.88 4.81
CA ASN A 43 6.34 -7.07 6.00
C ASN A 43 7.60 -7.52 6.75
N ARG A 44 7.94 -8.81 6.69
CA ARG A 44 9.09 -9.38 7.42
C ARG A 44 10.36 -9.46 6.59
N ASN A 45 10.24 -9.77 5.29
CA ASN A 45 11.36 -10.08 4.41
C ASN A 45 11.50 -9.11 3.22
N ALA A 46 10.60 -8.12 3.08
CA ALA A 46 10.54 -7.20 1.94
C ALA A 46 10.50 -7.93 0.59
N LEU A 47 9.76 -9.04 0.54
CA LEU A 47 9.57 -9.88 -0.64
C LEU A 47 8.16 -9.71 -1.21
N TYR A 48 8.06 -9.20 -2.44
CA TYR A 48 6.78 -8.84 -3.06
C TYR A 48 6.24 -9.96 -3.96
N LEU A 49 5.55 -10.93 -3.36
CA LEU A 49 5.00 -12.07 -4.11
C LEU A 49 3.86 -11.69 -5.07
N THR A 50 3.04 -10.69 -4.74
CA THR A 50 1.78 -10.44 -5.45
C THR A 50 1.71 -9.09 -6.16
N ALA A 51 2.84 -8.59 -6.66
CA ALA A 51 2.95 -7.28 -7.31
C ALA A 51 2.60 -7.26 -8.81
N THR A 52 2.11 -8.35 -9.38
CA THR A 52 1.81 -8.52 -10.81
C THR A 52 0.49 -9.24 -11.04
N GLN A 53 -0.04 -9.18 -12.27
CA GLN A 53 -1.25 -9.88 -12.69
C GLN A 53 -1.10 -11.42 -12.77
N ILE A 54 0.13 -11.93 -12.69
CA ILE A 54 0.40 -13.35 -12.45
C ILE A 54 0.60 -13.57 -10.94
N PRO A 55 -0.32 -14.29 -10.27
CA PRO A 55 -0.18 -14.64 -8.86
C PRO A 55 0.67 -15.90 -8.66
N PRO A 56 1.93 -15.81 -8.19
CA PRO A 56 2.83 -16.97 -8.11
C PRO A 56 2.27 -18.08 -7.23
N LEU A 57 1.65 -17.75 -6.09
CA LEU A 57 1.06 -18.73 -5.17
C LEU A 57 -0.08 -19.54 -5.82
N SER A 58 -0.97 -18.88 -6.58
CA SER A 58 -2.08 -19.56 -7.25
C SER A 58 -1.61 -20.45 -8.40
N TYR A 59 -0.62 -19.99 -9.18
CA TYR A 59 0.00 -20.82 -10.22
C TYR A 59 0.78 -21.99 -9.62
N GLY A 60 1.51 -21.77 -8.53
CA GLY A 60 2.21 -22.82 -7.79
C GLY A 60 1.27 -23.89 -7.26
N LEU A 61 0.14 -23.48 -6.65
CA LEU A 61 -0.88 -24.42 -6.19
C LEU A 61 -1.55 -25.17 -7.36
N LEU A 62 -1.82 -24.48 -8.47
CA LEU A 62 -2.36 -25.15 -9.66
C LEU A 62 -1.39 -26.22 -10.17
N PHE A 63 -0.11 -25.88 -10.28
CA PHE A 63 0.93 -26.80 -10.73
C PHE A 63 1.10 -27.99 -9.78
N PHE A 64 1.16 -27.73 -8.47
CA PHE A 64 1.22 -28.76 -7.44
C PHE A 64 -0.03 -29.66 -7.45
N ALA A 65 -1.22 -29.07 -7.62
CA ALA A 65 -2.46 -29.81 -7.69
C ALA A 65 -2.51 -30.73 -8.93
N VAL A 66 -2.01 -30.28 -10.07
CA VAL A 66 -2.04 -31.05 -11.31
C VAL A 66 -0.95 -32.13 -11.36
N ILE A 67 0.27 -31.85 -10.88
CA ILE A 67 1.40 -32.78 -11.01
C ILE A 67 1.50 -33.75 -9.84
N VAL A 68 1.06 -33.33 -8.64
CA VAL A 68 1.19 -34.14 -7.42
C VAL A 68 -0.16 -34.61 -6.93
N ILE A 69 -1.08 -33.69 -6.61
CA ILE A 69 -2.34 -34.05 -5.93
C ILE A 69 -3.22 -34.93 -6.82
N ASN A 70 -3.57 -34.48 -8.03
CA ASN A 70 -4.50 -35.21 -8.90
C ASN A 70 -3.98 -36.60 -9.32
N PRO A 71 -2.71 -36.77 -9.72
CA PRO A 71 -2.14 -38.09 -9.99
C PRO A 71 -2.17 -39.00 -8.76
N LEU A 72 -1.83 -38.47 -7.57
CA LEU A 72 -1.90 -39.23 -6.32
C LEU A 72 -3.34 -39.66 -6.00
N LEU A 73 -4.33 -38.77 -6.19
CA LEU A 73 -5.75 -39.11 -6.00
C LEU A 73 -6.23 -40.17 -7.00
N ARG A 74 -5.76 -40.13 -8.25
CA ARG A 74 -6.04 -41.17 -9.26
C ARG A 74 -5.42 -42.52 -8.90
N LEU A 75 -4.22 -42.52 -8.32
CA LEU A 75 -3.54 -43.72 -7.85
C LEU A 75 -4.23 -44.33 -6.62
N LEU A 76 -4.62 -43.49 -5.65
CA LEU A 76 -5.26 -43.93 -4.41
C LEU A 76 -6.70 -44.43 -4.61
N ARG A 77 -7.41 -44.01 -5.65
CA ARG A 77 -8.79 -44.44 -6.05
C ARG A 77 -9.92 -44.22 -5.01
N PHE A 78 -9.62 -43.98 -3.73
CA PHE A 78 -10.60 -43.75 -2.67
C PHE A 78 -11.21 -42.34 -2.69
N ILE A 79 -10.47 -41.34 -3.19
CA ILE A 79 -10.90 -39.94 -3.24
C ILE A 79 -10.93 -39.50 -4.70
N ARG A 80 -12.05 -38.90 -5.14
CA ARG A 80 -12.18 -38.41 -6.51
C ARG A 80 -11.15 -37.29 -6.80
N PRO A 81 -10.42 -37.36 -7.93
CA PRO A 81 -9.55 -36.27 -8.38
C PRO A 81 -10.31 -34.95 -8.55
N LEU A 82 -9.60 -33.82 -8.48
CA LEU A 82 -10.21 -32.52 -8.74
C LEU A 82 -10.47 -32.38 -10.23
N THR A 83 -11.71 -32.02 -10.58
CA THR A 83 -12.12 -31.75 -11.97
C THR A 83 -11.55 -30.41 -12.46
N LEU A 84 -11.50 -30.22 -13.78
CA LEU A 84 -11.03 -28.97 -14.38
C LEU A 84 -11.81 -27.72 -13.87
N PRO A 85 -13.16 -27.73 -13.79
CA PRO A 85 -13.92 -26.66 -13.15
C PRO A 85 -13.53 -26.40 -11.69
N GLU A 86 -13.27 -27.46 -10.90
CA GLU A 86 -12.87 -27.31 -9.50
C GLU A 86 -11.49 -26.67 -9.35
N LEU A 87 -10.52 -27.11 -10.16
CA LEU A 87 -9.18 -26.51 -10.20
C LEU A 87 -9.23 -25.03 -10.61
N MET A 88 -10.05 -24.69 -11.60
CA MET A 88 -10.23 -23.30 -12.02
C MET A 88 -10.86 -22.44 -10.92
N VAL A 89 -11.89 -22.93 -10.21
CA VAL A 89 -12.47 -22.17 -9.08
C VAL A 89 -11.44 -21.94 -7.97
N ILE A 90 -10.67 -22.97 -7.58
CA ILE A 90 -9.61 -22.84 -6.56
C ILE A 90 -8.55 -21.82 -7.01
N PHE A 91 -8.10 -21.92 -8.27
CA PHE A 91 -7.12 -21.01 -8.86
C PHE A 91 -7.63 -19.55 -8.88
N LEU A 92 -8.88 -19.33 -9.28
CA LEU A 92 -9.49 -18.00 -9.34
C LEU A 92 -9.66 -17.37 -7.94
N MET A 93 -10.08 -18.16 -6.94
CA MET A 93 -10.15 -17.68 -5.55
C MET A 93 -8.77 -17.27 -5.02
N GLY A 94 -7.73 -18.06 -5.31
CA GLY A 94 -6.35 -17.70 -4.97
C GLY A 94 -5.84 -16.47 -5.71
N MET A 95 -6.15 -16.33 -7.01
CA MET A 95 -5.78 -15.16 -7.83
C MET A 95 -6.36 -13.88 -7.25
N VAL A 96 -7.62 -13.88 -6.87
CA VAL A 96 -8.28 -12.72 -6.28
C VAL A 96 -7.65 -12.35 -4.93
N SER A 97 -7.34 -13.34 -4.09
CA SER A 97 -6.63 -13.10 -2.81
C SER A 97 -5.30 -12.39 -3.00
N SER A 98 -4.52 -12.78 -4.01
CA SER A 98 -3.22 -12.19 -4.29
C SER A 98 -3.27 -10.69 -4.59
N GLY A 99 -4.30 -10.24 -5.34
CA GLY A 99 -4.47 -8.84 -5.72
C GLY A 99 -4.81 -7.95 -4.53
N ILE A 100 -5.55 -8.48 -3.55
CA ILE A 100 -6.00 -7.77 -2.36
C ILE A 100 -4.90 -7.64 -1.30
N SER A 101 -4.05 -8.68 -1.20
CA SER A 101 -3.23 -8.89 0.00
C SER A 101 -2.02 -7.98 0.16
N THR A 102 -1.72 -7.10 -0.81
CA THR A 102 -0.56 -6.19 -0.76
C THR A 102 -0.91 -4.83 -1.37
N PHE A 103 -0.36 -4.52 -2.55
CA PHE A 103 -0.51 -3.28 -3.30
C PHE A 103 -1.97 -2.93 -3.63
N GLY A 104 -2.86 -3.92 -3.75
CA GLY A 104 -4.24 -3.67 -4.17
C GLY A 104 -5.19 -3.29 -3.04
N LEU A 105 -4.80 -3.46 -1.77
CA LEU A 105 -5.58 -2.94 -0.65
C LEU A 105 -4.83 -2.82 0.68
N SER A 106 -4.37 -3.92 1.27
CA SER A 106 -3.94 -3.93 2.68
C SER A 106 -2.63 -3.18 2.93
N GLY A 107 -1.72 -3.17 1.94
CA GLY A 107 -0.48 -2.42 1.98
C GLY A 107 -0.71 -0.92 2.21
N PRO A 108 -1.57 -0.23 1.45
CA PRO A 108 -1.87 1.17 1.71
C PRO A 108 -2.94 1.41 2.80
N LEU A 109 -3.95 0.54 2.97
CA LEU A 109 -5.11 0.82 3.83
C LEU A 109 -4.75 1.05 5.30
N ILE A 110 -4.07 0.07 5.93
CA ILE A 110 -3.77 0.11 7.37
C ILE A 110 -2.77 1.23 7.70
N PRO A 111 -1.67 1.41 6.94
CA PRO A 111 -0.75 2.51 7.17
C PRO A 111 -1.33 3.91 6.97
N ILE A 112 -2.26 4.09 6.02
CA ILE A 112 -2.92 5.39 5.82
C ILE A 112 -3.88 5.71 6.98
N ILE A 113 -4.71 4.74 7.40
CA ILE A 113 -5.61 4.89 8.56
C ILE A 113 -4.83 5.23 9.84
N GLY A 114 -3.68 4.58 10.05
CA GLY A 114 -2.80 4.79 11.20
C GLY A 114 -1.72 5.86 11.02
N GLY A 115 -1.73 6.61 9.91
CA GLY A 115 -0.62 7.48 9.52
C GLY A 115 -0.82 8.96 9.83
N LEU A 116 -2.06 9.42 10.02
CA LEU A 116 -2.40 10.86 10.17
C LEU A 116 -1.84 11.46 11.47
N PHE A 117 -1.95 10.73 12.59
CA PHE A 117 -1.46 11.17 13.91
C PHE A 117 -0.19 10.42 14.29
N ASN A 118 0.85 10.55 13.46
CA ASN A 118 2.19 10.07 13.75
C ASN A 118 3.05 11.22 14.30
N ASP A 119 3.51 11.11 15.54
CA ASP A 119 4.30 12.14 16.25
C ASP A 119 5.63 12.52 15.55
N GLN A 120 6.17 11.62 14.72
CA GLN A 120 7.40 11.90 13.98
C GLN A 120 7.21 12.85 12.79
N TRP A 121 6.02 12.89 12.19
CA TRP A 121 5.78 13.67 10.96
C TRP A 121 4.65 14.69 11.11
N ASN A 122 3.65 14.42 11.94
CA ASN A 122 2.65 15.39 12.36
C ASN A 122 3.20 16.12 13.59
N ASN A 123 3.80 17.27 13.35
CA ASN A 123 4.41 18.11 14.39
C ASN A 123 4.29 19.59 13.99
N ASP A 124 4.68 20.48 14.88
CA ASP A 124 4.58 21.93 14.67
C ASP A 124 5.32 22.40 13.39
N GLN A 125 6.39 21.72 12.96
CA GLN A 125 7.14 22.10 11.75
C GLN A 125 6.39 21.73 10.45
N SER A 126 5.68 20.60 10.44
CA SER A 126 4.94 20.16 9.26
C SER A 126 3.60 20.87 9.09
N ALA A 127 3.10 21.49 10.16
CA ALA A 127 1.88 22.30 10.18
C ALA A 127 0.65 21.54 9.62
N TRP A 128 0.53 20.25 9.94
CA TRP A 128 -0.59 19.42 9.48
C TRP A 128 -1.92 19.86 10.10
N ASN A 129 -1.88 20.38 11.33
CA ASN A 129 -3.01 21.08 11.98
C ASN A 129 -3.56 22.27 11.18
N LEU A 130 -2.75 22.91 10.32
CA LEU A 130 -3.18 23.99 9.42
C LEU A 130 -3.58 23.48 8.02
N ASN A 131 -2.80 22.54 7.48
CA ASN A 131 -2.85 22.21 6.06
C ASN A 131 -3.59 20.90 5.74
N ILE A 132 -3.85 20.05 6.74
CA ILE A 132 -4.42 18.71 6.54
C ILE A 132 -5.67 18.52 7.40
N GLU A 133 -5.52 18.58 8.73
CA GLU A 133 -6.56 18.19 9.69
C GLU A 133 -7.92 18.90 9.51
N PRO A 134 -7.97 20.20 9.16
CA PRO A 134 -9.25 20.89 8.91
C PRO A 134 -10.05 20.35 7.71
N PHE A 135 -9.37 19.68 6.77
CA PHE A 135 -9.92 19.28 5.47
C PHE A 135 -10.15 17.78 5.33
N ILE A 136 -9.83 17.01 6.36
CA ILE A 136 -10.00 15.56 6.36
C ILE A 136 -10.98 15.16 7.46
N ASN A 137 -11.91 14.26 7.15
CA ASN A 137 -12.80 13.67 8.15
C ASN A 137 -12.03 12.64 8.99
N GLU A 138 -11.81 12.97 10.26
CA GLU A 138 -11.08 12.17 11.25
C GLU A 138 -11.70 10.78 11.45
N ALA A 139 -12.99 10.60 11.15
CA ALA A 139 -13.74 9.37 11.36
C ALA A 139 -13.24 8.20 10.48
N TYR A 140 -12.42 8.47 9.47
CA TYR A 140 -11.77 7.49 8.59
C TYR A 140 -10.36 7.10 9.05
N PHE A 141 -9.88 7.66 10.16
CA PHE A 141 -8.54 7.44 10.71
C PHE A 141 -8.65 6.95 12.15
N VAL A 142 -7.56 6.39 12.68
CA VAL A 142 -7.45 6.17 14.13
C VAL A 142 -7.18 7.54 14.77
N SER A 143 -8.23 8.14 15.31
CA SER A 143 -8.27 9.55 15.72
C SER A 143 -9.15 9.78 16.96
N GLU A 144 -9.33 11.04 17.36
CA GLU A 144 -10.39 11.48 18.27
C GLU A 144 -11.47 12.28 17.54
N PRO A 145 -12.77 12.07 17.85
CA PRO A 145 -13.85 12.90 17.34
C PRO A 145 -13.67 14.38 17.72
N GLY A 146 -13.93 15.29 16.78
CA GLY A 146 -13.91 16.74 17.00
C GLY A 146 -12.57 17.39 16.66
N ILE A 147 -11.55 16.62 16.26
CA ILE A 147 -10.26 17.18 15.83
C ILE A 147 -10.44 18.09 14.62
N ARG A 148 -11.23 17.69 13.62
CA ARG A 148 -11.39 18.49 12.40
C ARG A 148 -11.98 19.86 12.70
N ASP A 149 -13.02 19.92 13.53
CA ASP A 149 -13.67 21.17 13.92
C ASP A 149 -12.74 22.03 14.78
N ALA A 150 -12.00 21.41 15.72
CA ALA A 150 -10.99 22.11 16.51
C ALA A 150 -9.86 22.68 15.63
N ALA A 151 -9.38 21.91 14.65
CA ALA A 151 -8.36 22.32 13.70
C ALA A 151 -8.86 23.42 12.77
N ALA A 152 -10.12 23.38 12.34
CA ALA A 152 -10.74 24.45 11.56
C ALA A 152 -10.81 25.76 12.34
N ASN A 153 -11.24 25.71 13.62
CA ASN A 153 -11.28 26.87 14.51
C ASN A 153 -9.87 27.42 14.81
N TYR A 154 -8.90 26.54 15.03
CA TYR A 154 -7.50 26.90 15.19
C TYR A 154 -6.96 27.60 13.93
N ARG A 155 -7.23 27.04 12.75
CA ARG A 155 -6.81 27.60 11.47
C ARG A 155 -7.43 28.98 11.21
N GLU A 156 -8.69 29.19 11.55
CA GLU A 156 -9.35 30.48 11.43
C GLU A 156 -8.66 31.54 12.31
N ALA A 157 -8.44 31.23 13.59
CA ALA A 157 -7.74 32.11 14.52
C ALA A 157 -6.28 32.38 14.07
N TYR A 158 -5.60 31.37 13.54
CA TYR A 158 -4.24 31.50 13.01
C TYR A 158 -4.21 32.45 11.81
N LEU A 159 -5.11 32.26 10.84
CA LEU A 159 -5.20 33.11 9.65
C LEU A 159 -5.62 34.55 9.98
N GLU A 160 -6.49 34.75 10.98
CA GLU A 160 -6.85 36.08 11.50
C GLU A 160 -5.61 36.80 12.05
N ARG A 161 -4.86 36.16 12.96
CA ARG A 161 -3.63 36.72 13.55
C ARG A 161 -2.57 36.99 12.48
N ASP A 162 -2.37 36.05 11.56
CA ASP A 162 -1.40 36.15 10.48
C ASP A 162 -1.76 37.25 9.46
N ARG A 163 -3.05 37.46 9.19
CA ARG A 163 -3.54 38.61 8.42
C ARG A 163 -3.22 39.92 9.14
N LEU A 164 -3.54 40.05 10.43
CA LEU A 164 -3.24 41.25 11.22
C LEU A 164 -1.73 41.54 11.25
N ARG A 165 -0.90 40.50 11.42
CA ARG A 165 0.56 40.59 11.35
C ARG A 165 1.03 41.12 10.00
N ARG A 166 0.55 40.55 8.88
CA ARG A 166 0.91 41.04 7.53
C ARG A 166 0.53 42.50 7.32
N VAL A 167 -0.65 42.91 7.81
CA VAL A 167 -1.11 44.31 7.74
C VAL A 167 -0.20 45.22 8.56
N HIS A 168 0.13 44.82 9.79
CA HIS A 168 1.06 45.57 10.64
C HIS A 168 2.46 45.68 10.01
N ASP A 169 3.03 44.56 9.53
CA ASP A 169 4.36 44.54 8.91
C ASP A 169 4.41 45.41 7.65
N ALA A 170 3.34 45.40 6.84
CA ALA A 170 3.22 46.29 5.69
C ALA A 170 3.09 47.77 6.09
N ALA A 171 2.33 48.07 7.15
CA ALA A 171 2.19 49.43 7.68
C ALA A 171 3.53 49.96 8.21
N VAL A 172 4.28 49.15 8.97
CA VAL A 172 5.62 49.46 9.48
C VAL A 172 6.60 49.66 8.32
N ALA A 173 6.55 48.81 7.28
CA ALA A 173 7.41 48.93 6.12
C ALA A 173 7.20 50.27 5.38
N ILE A 174 5.95 50.70 5.19
CA ILE A 174 5.63 52.00 4.57
C ILE A 174 6.09 53.16 5.44
N ASP A 175 5.78 53.12 6.74
CA ASP A 175 6.15 54.20 7.66
C ASP A 175 7.67 54.37 7.73
N ASN A 176 8.42 53.27 7.81
CA ASN A 176 9.89 53.30 7.79
C ASN A 176 10.45 53.79 6.45
N ALA A 177 9.90 53.35 5.32
CA ALA A 177 10.34 53.80 4.00
C ALA A 177 10.07 55.30 3.80
N GLY A 178 8.89 55.79 4.21
CA GLY A 178 8.52 57.20 4.17
C GLY A 178 9.42 58.07 5.05
N LYS A 179 9.69 57.64 6.30
CA LYS A 179 10.63 58.34 7.21
C LYS A 179 12.04 58.39 6.64
N ARG A 180 12.53 57.31 6.05
CA ARG A 180 13.86 57.25 5.41
C ARG A 180 13.94 58.20 4.21
N ALA A 181 12.94 58.18 3.32
CA ALA A 181 12.89 59.09 2.17
C ALA A 181 12.84 60.56 2.60
N ALA A 182 12.06 60.89 3.65
CA ALA A 182 11.99 62.24 4.20
C ALA A 182 13.32 62.70 4.83
N ARG A 183 14.02 61.80 5.55
CA ARG A 183 15.35 62.09 6.13
C ARG A 183 16.37 62.40 5.05
N ILE A 184 16.50 61.53 4.03
CA ILE A 184 17.46 61.71 2.93
C ILE A 184 17.09 62.95 2.10
N ALA A 185 15.80 63.24 1.88
CA ALA A 185 15.37 64.46 1.22
C ALA A 185 15.80 65.72 1.98
N THR A 186 15.81 65.66 3.31
CA THR A 186 16.32 66.73 4.18
C THR A 186 17.84 66.85 4.07
N GLU A 187 18.58 65.72 4.07
CA GLU A 187 20.03 65.67 3.88
C GLU A 187 20.46 66.26 2.53
N VAL A 188 19.76 65.91 1.44
CA VAL A 188 19.96 66.50 0.10
C VAL A 188 19.75 68.01 0.15
N LYS A 189 18.67 68.48 0.81
CA LYS A 189 18.38 69.91 0.93
C LYS A 189 19.47 70.65 1.71
N THR A 190 19.99 70.05 2.79
CA THR A 190 21.09 70.65 3.58
C THR A 190 22.41 70.68 2.82
N LEU A 191 22.75 69.63 2.08
CA LEU A 191 23.97 69.56 1.27
C LEU A 191 23.93 70.57 0.11
N GLN A 192 22.76 70.77 -0.50
CA GLN A 192 22.52 71.81 -1.51
C GLN A 192 22.70 73.24 -0.97
N SER A 193 22.47 73.47 0.32
CA SER A 193 22.60 74.78 0.95
C SER A 193 23.97 75.07 1.59
N SER A 194 24.89 74.10 1.61
CA SER A 194 26.22 74.27 2.23
C SER A 194 27.24 74.91 1.27
N THR A 195 28.16 75.74 1.79
CA THR A 195 29.20 76.48 1.04
C THR A 195 30.58 75.82 1.17
N GLY A 196 30.78 74.63 0.57
CA GLY A 196 32.04 73.87 0.59
C GLY A 196 32.79 73.82 -0.76
N GLU A 197 33.91 73.08 -0.83
CA GLU A 197 34.68 72.85 -2.06
C GLU A 197 33.82 72.22 -3.16
N ARG A 198 33.69 72.92 -4.30
CA ARG A 198 32.74 72.60 -5.39
C ARG A 198 32.86 71.18 -5.98
N SER A 199 34.04 70.56 -5.92
CA SER A 199 34.29 69.22 -6.50
C SER A 199 33.81 68.09 -5.59
N ALA A 200 34.23 68.06 -4.32
CA ALA A 200 33.85 67.01 -3.37
C ALA A 200 32.34 67.04 -3.05
N GLN A 201 31.77 68.25 -2.98
CA GLN A 201 30.36 68.46 -2.73
C GLN A 201 29.46 67.97 -3.89
N ALA A 202 29.97 67.97 -5.13
CA ALA A 202 29.22 67.49 -6.30
C ALA A 202 29.07 65.96 -6.31
N ASP A 203 30.11 65.23 -5.88
CA ASP A 203 30.10 63.77 -5.78
C ASP A 203 29.23 63.29 -4.61
N GLU A 204 29.32 63.92 -3.44
CA GLU A 204 28.44 63.64 -2.30
C GLU A 204 26.97 63.93 -2.62
N LEU A 205 26.68 65.03 -3.30
CA LEU A 205 25.31 65.36 -3.72
C LEU A 205 24.78 64.33 -4.74
N ARG A 206 25.63 63.83 -5.64
CA ARG A 206 25.26 62.79 -6.61
C ARG A 206 24.94 61.47 -5.89
N ALA A 207 25.77 61.04 -4.96
CA ALA A 207 25.54 59.85 -4.14
C ALA A 207 24.28 59.96 -3.27
N CYS A 208 24.03 61.13 -2.65
CA CYS A 208 22.85 61.38 -1.82
C CYS A 208 21.56 61.41 -2.66
N ARG A 209 21.60 61.97 -3.88
CA ARG A 209 20.48 61.94 -4.84
C ARG A 209 20.16 60.53 -5.33
N GLN A 210 21.18 59.71 -5.59
CA GLN A 210 20.99 58.30 -5.93
C GLN A 210 20.33 57.55 -4.76
N SER A 211 20.82 57.78 -3.53
CA SER A 211 20.24 57.20 -2.31
C SER A 211 18.78 57.62 -2.09
N LEU A 212 18.42 58.87 -2.42
CA LEU A 212 17.03 59.35 -2.39
C LEU A 212 16.15 58.66 -3.44
N ALA A 213 16.68 58.43 -4.64
CA ALA A 213 15.97 57.72 -5.70
C ALA A 213 15.68 56.26 -5.30
N GLU A 214 16.67 55.58 -4.72
CA GLU A 214 16.51 54.22 -4.17
C GLU A 214 15.48 54.20 -3.02
N ALA A 215 15.57 55.13 -2.06
CA ALA A 215 14.61 55.21 -0.96
C ALA A 215 13.17 55.52 -1.41
N ARG A 216 12.99 56.32 -2.47
CA ARG A 216 11.67 56.56 -3.08
C ARG A 216 11.16 55.32 -3.81
N ALA A 217 12.02 54.57 -4.50
CA ALA A 217 11.64 53.30 -5.12
C ALA A 217 11.20 52.27 -4.07
N ASP A 218 11.91 52.17 -2.95
CA ASP A 218 11.54 51.33 -1.79
C ASP A 218 10.18 51.73 -1.22
N GLN A 219 9.93 53.05 -1.07
CA GLN A 219 8.64 53.57 -0.62
C GLN A 219 7.51 53.21 -1.57
N THR A 220 7.69 53.39 -2.88
CA THR A 220 6.69 53.01 -3.88
C THR A 220 6.42 51.50 -3.88
N ALA A 221 7.44 50.67 -3.69
CA ALA A 221 7.28 49.22 -3.57
C ALA A 221 6.50 48.84 -2.29
N ALA A 222 6.73 49.53 -1.18
CA ALA A 222 5.99 49.33 0.06
C ALA A 222 4.51 49.77 -0.08
N GLU A 223 4.25 50.91 -0.72
CA GLU A 223 2.91 51.40 -1.03
C GLU A 223 2.13 50.41 -1.91
N GLN A 224 2.78 49.84 -2.92
CA GLN A 224 2.19 48.78 -3.76
C GLN A 224 1.82 47.54 -2.93
N LYS A 225 2.68 47.11 -2.00
CA LYS A 225 2.38 45.97 -1.10
C LYS A 225 1.18 46.24 -0.20
N TRP A 226 1.03 47.46 0.33
CA TRP A 226 -0.14 47.84 1.12
C TRP A 226 -1.42 47.94 0.30
N GLN A 227 -1.34 48.52 -0.90
CA GLN A 227 -2.47 48.57 -1.82
C GLN A 227 -2.91 47.16 -2.25
N ALA A 228 -1.96 46.23 -2.41
CA ALA A 228 -2.25 44.83 -2.72
C ALA A 228 -2.99 44.09 -1.60
N LEU A 229 -2.87 44.53 -0.33
CA LEU A 229 -3.70 44.02 0.78
C LEU A 229 -5.17 44.50 0.69
N GLY A 230 -5.45 45.55 -0.10
CA GLY A 230 -6.77 46.00 -0.50
C GLY A 230 -7.69 46.50 0.64
N PRO A 231 -9.01 46.69 0.37
CA PRO A 231 -10.03 46.98 1.40
C PRO A 231 -10.19 45.85 2.44
N GLY A 232 -9.52 44.71 2.24
CA GLY A 232 -9.40 43.61 3.19
C GLY A 232 -8.36 43.84 4.29
N SER A 233 -7.73 45.01 4.42
CA SER A 233 -6.89 45.31 5.59
C SER A 233 -7.71 45.50 6.87
N GLY A 234 -8.99 45.89 6.77
CA GLY A 234 -9.82 46.32 7.91
C GLY A 234 -9.45 47.72 8.44
N PHE A 235 -8.41 48.36 7.90
CA PHE A 235 -7.91 49.67 8.32
C PHE A 235 -7.79 50.61 7.12
N ALA A 236 -8.39 51.79 7.22
CA ALA A 236 -8.41 52.77 6.13
C ALA A 236 -7.06 53.48 5.91
N THR A 237 -6.22 53.60 6.95
CA THR A 237 -4.96 54.36 6.88
C THR A 237 -3.82 53.64 7.60
N VAL A 238 -2.57 53.88 7.15
CA VAL A 238 -1.36 53.32 7.77
C VAL A 238 -1.24 53.70 9.26
N PRO A 239 -1.48 54.96 9.69
CA PRO A 239 -1.45 55.31 11.11
C PRO A 239 -2.50 54.57 11.95
N ALA A 240 -3.70 54.35 11.41
CA ALA A 240 -4.74 53.60 12.12
C ALA A 240 -4.34 52.13 12.33
N ALA A 241 -3.70 51.52 11.32
CA ALA A 241 -3.18 50.16 11.44
C ALA A 241 -2.02 50.09 12.45
N LEU A 242 -1.08 51.03 12.45
CA LEU A 242 0.02 51.07 13.43
C LEU A 242 -0.48 51.20 14.88
N ALA A 243 -1.55 51.96 15.10
CA ALA A 243 -2.11 52.17 16.43
C ALA A 243 -2.94 50.98 16.94
N ALA A 244 -3.77 50.37 16.07
CA ALA A 244 -4.77 49.39 16.49
C ALA A 244 -4.36 47.93 16.26
N CYS A 245 -3.51 47.63 15.27
CA CYS A 245 -3.08 46.26 14.98
C CYS A 245 -2.40 45.57 16.17
N PRO A 246 -1.51 46.20 16.96
CA PRO A 246 -0.87 45.52 18.10
C PRO A 246 -1.89 44.97 19.11
N ALA A 247 -2.85 45.78 19.54
CA ALA A 247 -3.90 45.35 20.46
C ALA A 247 -4.83 44.28 19.84
N ALA A 248 -5.17 44.41 18.55
CA ALA A 248 -5.96 43.41 17.85
C ALA A 248 -5.19 42.06 17.71
N MET A 249 -3.88 42.12 17.50
CA MET A 249 -3.01 40.94 17.44
C MET A 249 -2.90 40.24 18.80
N ASP A 250 -2.90 40.98 19.91
CA ASP A 250 -2.90 40.40 21.26
C ASP A 250 -4.20 39.64 21.54
N VAL A 251 -5.36 40.24 21.20
CA VAL A 251 -6.67 39.57 21.33
C VAL A 251 -6.75 38.34 20.43
N ALA A 252 -6.30 38.45 19.18
CA ALA A 252 -6.23 37.29 18.27
C ALA A 252 -5.23 36.23 18.76
N GLY A 253 -4.16 36.64 19.43
CA GLY A 253 -3.18 35.78 20.09
C GLY A 253 -3.81 34.97 21.22
N GLN A 254 -4.56 35.60 22.13
CA GLN A 254 -5.28 34.91 23.20
C GLN A 254 -6.27 33.89 22.65
N ARG A 255 -7.06 34.26 21.64
CA ARG A 255 -7.97 33.31 20.97
C ARG A 255 -7.20 32.14 20.36
N LEU A 256 -6.08 32.41 19.69
CA LEU A 256 -5.26 31.37 19.09
C LEU A 256 -4.71 30.41 20.16
N ASP A 257 -4.25 30.93 21.30
CA ASP A 257 -3.73 30.11 22.41
C ASP A 257 -4.83 29.21 23.01
N GLU A 258 -6.04 29.75 23.20
CA GLU A 258 -7.21 28.97 23.64
C GLU A 258 -7.55 27.85 22.65
N ARG A 259 -7.62 28.16 21.34
CA ARG A 259 -7.91 27.14 20.32
C ARG A 259 -6.80 26.10 20.20
N THR A 260 -5.54 26.52 20.34
CA THR A 260 -4.37 25.63 20.36
C THR A 260 -4.45 24.64 21.51
N ALA A 261 -4.81 25.09 22.72
CA ALA A 261 -4.95 24.20 23.88
C ALA A 261 -6.05 23.14 23.69
N VAL A 262 -7.18 23.52 23.10
CA VAL A 262 -8.27 22.57 22.78
C VAL A 262 -7.81 21.53 21.75
N LEU A 263 -7.18 21.98 20.66
CA LEU A 263 -6.70 21.09 19.60
C LEU A 263 -5.64 20.11 20.13
N ARG A 264 -4.61 20.61 20.83
CA ARG A 264 -3.52 19.79 21.38
C ARG A 264 -4.04 18.69 22.30
N ARG A 265 -5.03 18.97 23.15
CA ARG A 265 -5.64 17.95 24.02
C ARG A 265 -6.26 16.80 23.23
N LEU A 266 -6.85 17.08 22.06
CA LEU A 266 -7.43 16.05 21.19
C LEU A 266 -6.34 15.32 20.39
N GLU A 267 -5.37 16.04 19.87
CA GLU A 267 -4.20 15.48 19.17
C GLU A 267 -3.42 14.52 20.08
N GLU A 268 -3.13 14.91 21.33
CA GLU A 268 -2.43 14.06 22.32
C GLU A 268 -3.11 12.71 22.53
N LYS A 269 -4.44 12.71 22.62
CA LYS A 269 -5.23 11.48 22.72
C LYS A 269 -5.15 10.65 21.43
N ALA A 270 -5.20 11.29 20.26
CA ALA A 270 -5.04 10.59 18.98
C ALA A 270 -3.64 9.99 18.82
N PHE A 271 -2.58 10.73 19.17
CA PHE A 271 -1.21 10.24 19.23
C PHE A 271 -1.07 9.04 20.17
N ALA A 272 -1.68 9.10 21.37
CA ALA A 272 -1.68 8.01 22.33
C ALA A 272 -2.33 6.73 21.79
N LYS A 273 -3.35 6.82 20.93
CA LYS A 273 -3.95 5.66 20.24
C LYS A 273 -3.03 5.03 19.19
N ILE A 274 -2.19 5.82 18.54
CA ILE A 274 -1.30 5.41 17.44
C ILE A 274 0.04 4.86 17.93
N ILE A 275 0.59 5.38 19.03
CA ILE A 275 1.90 4.97 19.55
C ILE A 275 2.03 3.44 19.69
N PRO A 276 1.06 2.69 20.28
CA PRO A 276 1.17 1.23 20.39
C PRO A 276 1.09 0.50 19.04
N TYR A 277 0.44 1.10 18.03
CA TYR A 277 0.43 0.56 16.66
C TYR A 277 1.79 0.76 15.97
N ARG A 278 2.42 1.93 16.15
CA ARG A 278 3.72 2.27 15.53
C ARG A 278 4.89 1.53 16.19
N ARG A 279 4.92 1.50 17.52
CA ARG A 279 6.05 0.99 18.32
C ARG A 279 5.84 -0.42 18.88
N GLY A 280 4.62 -0.96 18.76
CA GLY A 280 4.23 -2.26 19.32
C GLY A 280 3.62 -2.13 20.71
N LEU A 281 2.97 -3.21 21.16
CA LEU A 281 2.36 -3.27 22.48
C LEU A 281 3.44 -3.35 23.59
N PRO A 282 3.14 -2.81 24.79
CA PRO A 282 3.98 -2.99 25.97
C PRO A 282 4.22 -4.46 26.31
N GLU A 283 5.32 -4.77 27.01
CA GLU A 283 5.80 -6.14 27.25
C GLU A 283 4.80 -7.06 27.97
N GLY A 284 3.89 -6.51 28.80
CA GLY A 284 2.82 -7.27 29.49
C GLY A 284 1.57 -7.56 28.64
N LYS A 285 1.51 -7.03 27.42
CA LYS A 285 0.40 -7.21 26.47
C LYS A 285 0.85 -8.03 25.27
N ARG A 286 -0.09 -8.69 24.60
CA ARG A 286 0.17 -9.54 23.44
C ARG A 286 -0.73 -9.19 22.27
N ALA A 287 -0.14 -8.96 21.11
CA ALA A 287 -0.90 -8.73 19.88
C ALA A 287 -1.46 -10.03 19.30
N THR A 288 -0.62 -11.06 19.20
CA THR A 288 -0.97 -12.33 18.56
C THR A 288 -1.90 -13.19 19.41
N PRO A 289 -2.89 -13.87 18.81
CA PRO A 289 -3.65 -14.91 19.49
C PRO A 289 -2.73 -15.98 20.07
N GLY A 290 -3.02 -16.48 21.27
CA GLY A 290 -2.25 -17.53 21.93
C GLY A 290 -2.24 -18.86 21.17
N ILE A 291 -3.26 -19.09 20.33
CA ILE A 291 -3.38 -20.25 19.43
C ILE A 291 -2.28 -20.25 18.35
N MET A 292 -1.87 -19.06 17.90
CA MET A 292 -0.90 -18.92 16.82
C MET A 292 0.53 -18.98 17.38
N PRO A 293 1.43 -19.79 16.78
CA PRO A 293 2.85 -19.70 17.10
C PRO A 293 3.41 -18.36 16.61
N THR A 294 4.26 -17.74 17.41
CA THR A 294 5.02 -16.56 17.04
C THR A 294 6.42 -16.98 16.58
N PRO A 295 7.12 -16.17 15.74
CA PRO A 295 8.48 -16.48 15.33
C PRO A 295 9.49 -16.59 16.49
N ALA A 296 9.16 -16.04 17.66
CA ALA A 296 9.98 -16.15 18.86
C ALA A 296 9.67 -17.42 19.66
N ASP A 297 8.55 -18.11 19.40
CA ASP A 297 8.15 -19.27 20.19
C ASP A 297 9.02 -20.49 19.91
N ASP A 298 9.34 -21.21 20.98
CA ASP A 298 9.70 -22.61 20.90
C ASP A 298 8.53 -23.47 21.39
N SER A 299 8.70 -24.80 21.35
CA SER A 299 7.67 -25.71 21.83
C SER A 299 7.30 -25.46 23.29
N ARG A 300 8.28 -25.12 24.16
CA ARG A 300 8.04 -24.89 25.59
C ARG A 300 7.21 -23.62 25.81
N SER A 301 7.56 -22.51 25.16
CA SER A 301 6.86 -21.23 25.32
C SER A 301 5.42 -21.31 24.80
N TYR A 302 5.19 -22.03 23.70
CA TYR A 302 3.86 -22.27 23.16
C TYR A 302 2.97 -23.03 24.15
N TRP A 303 3.45 -24.17 24.67
CA TRP A 303 2.69 -24.96 25.64
C TRP A 303 2.57 -24.29 27.00
N ALA A 304 3.52 -23.44 27.39
CA ALA A 304 3.42 -22.61 28.58
C ALA A 304 2.24 -21.64 28.52
N ARG A 305 1.96 -21.03 27.35
CA ARG A 305 0.74 -20.21 27.15
C ARG A 305 -0.54 -21.01 27.38
N TRP A 306 -0.60 -22.20 26.78
CA TRP A 306 -1.77 -23.09 26.93
C TRP A 306 -1.98 -23.47 28.39
N ARG A 307 -0.90 -23.80 29.10
CA ARG A 307 -0.93 -24.11 30.54
C ARG A 307 -1.43 -22.92 31.35
N ARG A 308 -0.95 -21.70 31.09
CA ARG A 308 -1.44 -20.48 31.76
C ARG A 308 -2.93 -20.25 31.56
N LEU A 309 -3.45 -20.48 30.35
CA LEU A 309 -4.89 -20.39 30.10
C LEU A 309 -5.68 -21.41 30.93
N VAL A 310 -5.30 -22.69 30.87
CA VAL A 310 -6.04 -23.77 31.53
C VAL A 310 -5.98 -23.60 33.05
N THR A 311 -4.79 -23.42 33.61
CA THR A 311 -4.56 -23.26 35.06
C THR A 311 -5.14 -21.94 35.56
N GLY A 312 -4.92 -20.84 34.84
CA GLY A 312 -5.46 -19.54 35.20
C GLY A 312 -6.98 -19.49 35.19
N ARG A 313 -7.66 -20.16 34.25
CA ARG A 313 -9.14 -20.25 34.28
C ARG A 313 -9.66 -21.07 35.45
N LYS A 314 -8.95 -22.13 35.85
CA LYS A 314 -9.31 -22.91 37.05
C LYS A 314 -9.16 -22.07 38.32
N ALA A 315 -8.08 -21.29 38.43
CA ALA A 315 -7.89 -20.35 39.53
C ALA A 315 -8.96 -19.24 39.53
N LEU A 316 -9.29 -18.68 38.36
CA LEU A 316 -10.33 -17.67 38.22
C LEU A 316 -11.70 -18.19 38.67
N GLN A 317 -12.04 -19.45 38.37
CA GLN A 317 -13.29 -20.06 38.85
C GLN A 317 -13.36 -20.12 40.38
N ALA A 318 -12.26 -20.47 41.05
CA ALA A 318 -12.20 -20.48 42.52
C ALA A 318 -12.30 -19.07 43.11
N LEU A 319 -11.66 -18.07 42.49
CA LEU A 319 -11.79 -16.66 42.89
C LEU A 319 -13.22 -16.13 42.75
N VAL A 320 -13.88 -16.42 41.61
CA VAL A 320 -15.27 -16.02 41.37
C VAL A 320 -16.21 -16.67 42.39
N GLN A 321 -15.98 -17.94 42.74
CA GLN A 321 -16.73 -18.60 43.82
C GLN A 321 -16.54 -17.89 45.16
N ALA A 322 -15.32 -17.48 45.51
CA ALA A 322 -15.06 -16.73 46.74
C ALA A 322 -15.79 -15.38 46.73
N ARG A 323 -15.78 -14.66 45.60
CA ARG A 323 -16.49 -13.39 45.45
C ARG A 323 -18.00 -13.58 45.57
N ASP A 324 -18.58 -14.56 44.88
CA ASP A 324 -20.02 -14.80 44.88
C ASP A 324 -20.52 -15.19 46.28
N LEU A 325 -19.70 -15.90 47.08
CA LEU A 325 -19.97 -16.13 48.51
C LEU A 325 -20.03 -14.84 49.33
N ILE A 326 -19.06 -13.93 49.15
CA ILE A 326 -19.03 -12.64 49.85
C ILE A 326 -20.19 -11.73 49.39
N VAL A 327 -20.56 -11.76 48.10
CA VAL A 327 -21.73 -11.03 47.58
C VAL A 327 -23.01 -11.51 48.28
N ALA A 328 -23.19 -12.82 48.44
CA ALA A 328 -24.36 -13.42 49.07
C ALA A 328 -24.41 -13.27 50.61
N ALA A 329 -23.31 -12.89 51.26
CA ALA A 329 -23.24 -12.78 52.71
C ALA A 329 -24.07 -11.61 53.27
N GLU A 330 -24.79 -11.84 54.37
CA GLU A 330 -25.42 -10.77 55.17
C GLU A 330 -24.35 -9.94 55.91
N VAL A 331 -24.68 -8.70 56.31
CA VAL A 331 -23.76 -7.79 57.02
C VAL A 331 -24.14 -7.76 58.51
N PRO A 332 -23.23 -8.03 59.46
CA PRO A 332 -21.80 -8.35 59.28
C PRO A 332 -21.56 -9.76 58.71
N ILE A 333 -20.48 -9.92 57.93
CA ILE A 333 -20.13 -11.19 57.26
C ILE A 333 -19.85 -12.26 58.33
N SER A 334 -20.52 -13.41 58.25
CA SER A 334 -20.33 -14.48 59.23
C SER A 334 -18.94 -15.13 59.13
N THR A 335 -18.43 -15.60 60.26
CA THR A 335 -17.12 -16.28 60.36
C THR A 335 -17.01 -17.49 59.44
N ALA A 336 -18.09 -18.27 59.30
CA ALA A 336 -18.14 -19.41 58.38
C ALA A 336 -17.95 -19.00 56.91
N VAL A 337 -18.52 -17.85 56.49
CA VAL A 337 -18.37 -17.35 55.12
C VAL A 337 -16.95 -16.79 54.91
N THR A 338 -16.37 -16.11 55.90
CA THR A 338 -14.98 -15.62 55.81
C THR A 338 -13.97 -16.77 55.73
N GLU A 339 -14.17 -17.87 56.47
CA GLU A 339 -13.30 -19.06 56.42
C GLU A 339 -13.39 -19.77 55.07
N GLN A 340 -14.60 -19.97 54.54
CA GLN A 340 -14.80 -20.59 53.22
C GLN A 340 -14.23 -19.73 52.09
N ALA A 341 -14.42 -18.41 52.14
CA ALA A 341 -13.82 -17.50 51.18
C ALA A 341 -12.28 -17.53 51.26
N ALA A 342 -11.71 -17.55 52.47
CA ALA A 342 -10.27 -17.65 52.69
C ALA A 342 -9.67 -18.97 52.14
N GLU A 343 -10.38 -20.09 52.29
CA GLU A 343 -9.98 -21.38 51.72
C GLU A 343 -9.97 -21.36 50.19
N LEU A 344 -10.99 -20.76 49.56
CA LEU A 344 -11.04 -20.59 48.11
C LEU A 344 -9.93 -19.67 47.58
N LEU A 345 -9.57 -18.61 48.31
CA LEU A 345 -8.43 -17.74 47.97
C LEU A 345 -7.09 -18.47 48.12
N GLN A 346 -6.93 -19.31 49.14
CA GLN A 346 -5.74 -20.15 49.27
C GLN A 346 -5.65 -21.17 48.13
N ARG A 347 -6.75 -21.84 47.81
CA ARG A 347 -6.84 -22.76 46.66
C ARG A 347 -6.50 -22.06 45.35
N THR A 348 -6.96 -20.82 45.17
CA THR A 348 -6.62 -19.98 44.01
C THR A 348 -5.10 -19.76 43.93
N SER A 349 -4.47 -19.44 45.07
CA SER A 349 -3.02 -19.24 45.17
C SER A 349 -2.23 -20.53 44.87
N ASP A 350 -2.67 -21.67 45.40
CA ASP A 350 -2.03 -22.98 45.18
C ASP A 350 -2.08 -23.41 43.70
N ILE A 351 -3.20 -23.12 43.03
CA ILE A 351 -3.34 -23.39 41.59
C ILE A 351 -2.37 -22.52 40.77
N LEU A 352 -2.13 -21.27 41.18
CA LEU A 352 -1.26 -20.33 40.47
C LEU A 352 0.23 -20.50 40.79
N ALA A 353 0.60 -21.04 41.96
CA ALA A 353 1.99 -21.14 42.42
C ALA A 353 2.97 -21.75 41.40
N PRO A 354 2.64 -22.83 40.65
CA PRO A 354 3.54 -23.39 39.64
C PRO A 354 3.81 -22.47 38.43
N LEU A 355 2.98 -21.44 38.22
CA LEU A 355 3.14 -20.46 37.14
C LEU A 355 4.00 -19.26 37.56
N ALA A 356 4.27 -19.10 38.86
CA ALA A 356 5.05 -17.99 39.42
C ALA A 356 6.55 -18.32 39.57
N ASP A 357 6.98 -19.57 39.35
CA ASP A 357 8.39 -19.94 39.43
C ASP A 357 9.19 -19.40 38.24
N ASP A 358 9.90 -18.30 38.46
CA ASP A 358 10.66 -17.55 37.46
C ASP A 358 12.19 -17.71 37.59
N ARG A 359 12.67 -18.45 38.59
CA ARG A 359 14.10 -18.51 38.94
C ARG A 359 15.00 -18.93 37.77
N LEU A 360 14.58 -19.96 37.04
CA LEU A 360 15.30 -20.44 35.85
C LEU A 360 15.15 -19.46 34.67
N LEU A 361 13.98 -18.83 34.50
CA LEU A 361 13.70 -17.88 33.43
C LEU A 361 14.54 -16.61 33.57
N VAL A 362 14.68 -16.08 34.78
CA VAL A 362 15.49 -14.88 35.07
C VAL A 362 16.97 -15.15 34.80
N ALA A 363 17.49 -16.32 35.19
CA ALA A 363 18.87 -16.72 34.88
C ALA A 363 19.12 -16.84 33.37
N GLU A 364 18.20 -17.48 32.64
CA GLU A 364 18.27 -17.57 31.17
C GLU A 364 18.18 -16.18 30.50
N GLN A 365 17.33 -15.28 31.02
CA GLN A 365 17.20 -13.92 30.51
C GLN A 365 18.50 -13.13 30.69
N GLN A 366 19.12 -13.20 31.87
CA GLN A 366 20.39 -12.52 32.14
C GLN A 366 21.50 -13.02 31.22
N ALA A 367 21.62 -14.34 31.05
CA ALA A 367 22.59 -14.94 30.13
C ALA A 367 22.35 -14.51 28.68
N ALA A 368 21.10 -14.57 28.19
CA ALA A 368 20.75 -14.13 26.84
C ALA A 368 20.98 -12.63 26.61
N THR A 369 20.77 -11.80 27.64
CA THR A 369 21.03 -10.36 27.58
C THR A 369 22.52 -10.07 27.50
N ALA A 370 23.34 -10.75 28.29
CA ALA A 370 24.80 -10.65 28.22
C ALA A 370 25.34 -11.08 26.85
N GLU A 371 24.84 -12.19 26.30
CA GLU A 371 25.17 -12.65 24.95
C GLU A 371 24.80 -11.63 23.85
N ALA A 372 23.64 -10.96 23.98
CA ALA A 372 23.20 -9.95 23.04
C ALA A 372 24.05 -8.67 23.14
N GLN A 373 24.39 -8.24 24.34
CA GLN A 373 25.29 -7.10 24.57
C GLN A 373 26.69 -7.37 24.02
N GLN A 374 27.23 -8.56 24.25
CA GLN A 374 28.52 -8.97 23.70
C GLN A 374 28.51 -8.93 22.17
N LEU A 375 27.45 -9.46 21.55
CA LEU A 375 27.31 -9.44 20.11
C LEU A 375 27.18 -8.02 19.54
N ASN A 376 26.46 -7.12 20.24
CA ASN A 376 26.36 -5.71 19.85
C ASN A 376 27.73 -5.02 19.90
N LYS A 377 28.56 -5.31 20.91
CA LYS A 377 29.93 -4.82 21.01
C LYS A 377 30.79 -5.31 19.84
N GLU A 378 30.69 -6.59 19.48
CA GLU A 378 31.40 -7.16 18.33
C GLU A 378 30.98 -6.51 17.01
N ILE A 379 29.68 -6.27 16.80
CA ILE A 379 29.17 -5.58 15.61
C ILE A 379 29.65 -4.13 15.55
N ALA A 380 29.66 -3.42 16.68
CA ALA A 380 30.12 -2.04 16.75
C ALA A 380 31.63 -1.93 16.48
N ALA A 381 32.43 -2.82 17.08
CA ALA A 381 33.87 -2.90 16.82
C ALA A 381 34.15 -3.17 15.34
N LEU A 382 33.44 -4.13 14.75
CA LEU A 382 33.58 -4.48 13.34
C LEU A 382 33.17 -3.35 12.39
N ALA A 383 32.13 -2.58 12.75
CA ALA A 383 31.73 -1.39 12.00
C ALA A 383 32.79 -0.28 12.07
N GLY A 384 33.47 -0.12 13.21
CA GLY A 384 34.64 0.75 13.36
C GLY A 384 35.75 0.36 12.39
N THR A 385 36.18 -0.91 12.42
CA THR A 385 37.21 -1.44 11.53
C THR A 385 36.83 -1.32 10.05
N TYR A 386 35.57 -1.55 9.70
CA TYR A 386 35.07 -1.37 8.32
C TYR A 386 35.19 0.09 7.86
N LYS A 387 34.85 1.05 8.72
CA LYS A 387 34.95 2.48 8.40
C LYS A 387 36.40 2.92 8.22
N GLU A 388 37.30 2.43 9.06
CA GLU A 388 38.74 2.67 8.94
C GLU A 388 39.33 2.10 7.64
N LEU A 389 39.00 0.85 7.31
CA LEU A 389 39.46 0.22 6.07
C LEU A 389 38.86 0.85 4.80
N THR A 390 37.64 1.39 4.88
CA THR A 390 37.02 2.13 3.76
C THR A 390 37.79 3.42 3.50
N ARG A 391 38.10 4.19 4.56
CA ARG A 391 38.95 5.39 4.45
C ARG A 391 40.35 5.07 3.92
N ALA A 392 40.91 3.94 4.35
CA ALA A 392 42.20 3.46 3.83
C ALA A 392 42.10 3.08 2.34
N HIS A 393 41.00 2.45 1.91
CA HIS A 393 40.75 2.09 0.51
C HIS A 393 40.62 3.32 -0.40
N ASP A 394 39.90 4.35 0.04
CA ASP A 394 39.73 5.61 -0.68
C ASP A 394 41.09 6.28 -0.96
N ASN A 395 42.01 6.20 0.01
CA ASN A 395 43.34 6.80 -0.03
C ASN A 395 44.45 5.89 -0.60
N ALA A 396 44.15 4.62 -0.92
CA ALA A 396 45.14 3.62 -1.31
C ALA A 396 45.53 3.67 -2.79
N SER A 397 46.76 3.23 -3.09
CA SER A 397 47.25 3.03 -4.46
C SER A 397 46.51 1.89 -5.18
N ALA A 398 46.53 1.87 -6.52
CA ALA A 398 45.79 0.88 -7.32
C ALA A 398 46.13 -0.59 -6.98
N THR A 399 47.37 -0.87 -6.56
CA THR A 399 47.84 -2.19 -6.11
C THR A 399 47.34 -2.58 -4.71
N GLU A 400 47.18 -1.62 -3.80
CA GLU A 400 46.73 -1.85 -2.42
C GLU A 400 45.20 -1.97 -2.31
N ARG A 401 44.46 -1.32 -3.23
CA ARG A 401 42.99 -1.37 -3.28
C ARG A 401 42.46 -2.79 -3.37
N SER A 402 43.08 -3.67 -4.16
CA SER A 402 42.65 -5.07 -4.29
C SER A 402 42.73 -5.86 -2.97
N GLN A 403 43.79 -5.64 -2.18
CA GLN A 403 43.94 -6.27 -0.87
C GLN A 403 42.94 -5.72 0.16
N LEU A 404 42.72 -4.40 0.15
CA LEU A 404 41.73 -3.74 1.01
C LEU A 404 40.30 -4.16 0.65
N GLU A 405 39.98 -4.34 -0.63
CA GLU A 405 38.69 -4.87 -1.10
C GLU A 405 38.44 -6.29 -0.61
N SER A 406 39.46 -7.16 -0.61
CA SER A 406 39.34 -8.50 -0.02
C SER A 406 39.00 -8.45 1.47
N ARG A 407 39.69 -7.59 2.23
CA ARG A 407 39.42 -7.40 3.67
C ARG A 407 38.05 -6.79 3.93
N LEU A 408 37.65 -5.76 3.19
CA LEU A 408 36.32 -5.14 3.27
C LEU A 408 35.21 -6.17 2.97
N ARG A 409 35.40 -7.04 1.97
CA ARG A 409 34.49 -8.16 1.68
C ARG A 409 34.39 -9.13 2.86
N SER A 410 35.51 -9.51 3.47
CA SER A 410 35.52 -10.42 4.63
C SER A 410 34.79 -9.85 5.84
N LEU A 411 35.01 -8.56 6.15
CA LEU A 411 34.32 -7.87 7.25
C LEU A 411 32.83 -7.76 6.97
N LYS A 412 32.43 -7.44 5.74
CA LYS A 412 31.01 -7.37 5.35
C LYS A 412 30.31 -8.74 5.56
N LYS A 413 31.01 -9.85 5.31
CA LYS A 413 30.51 -11.21 5.58
C LYS A 413 30.34 -11.49 7.07
N GLN A 414 31.36 -11.16 7.87
CA GLN A 414 31.30 -11.30 9.33
C GLN A 414 30.18 -10.42 9.90
N GLN A 415 30.01 -9.19 9.41
CA GLN A 415 28.90 -8.31 9.77
C GLN A 415 27.54 -8.93 9.46
N LYS A 416 27.36 -9.54 8.27
CA LYS A 416 26.11 -10.21 7.87
C LYS A 416 25.80 -11.39 8.80
N ARG A 417 26.79 -12.22 9.13
CA ARG A 417 26.65 -13.36 10.05
C ARG A 417 26.29 -12.90 11.47
N LEU A 418 27.02 -11.91 12.01
CA LEU A 418 26.75 -11.38 13.35
C LEU A 418 25.36 -10.72 13.42
N ARG A 419 24.94 -9.97 12.38
CA ARG A 419 23.58 -9.42 12.30
C ARG A 419 22.49 -10.49 12.25
N SER A 420 22.72 -11.61 11.55
CA SER A 420 21.80 -12.75 11.56
C SER A 420 21.68 -13.36 12.96
N GLN A 421 22.81 -13.59 13.64
CA GLN A 421 22.82 -14.06 15.03
C GLN A 421 22.16 -13.07 15.99
N GLN A 422 22.35 -11.76 15.76
CA GLN A 422 21.77 -10.69 16.55
C GLN A 422 20.24 -10.76 16.50
N ARG A 423 19.69 -11.03 15.32
CA ARG A 423 18.24 -11.19 15.14
C ARG A 423 17.68 -12.34 15.97
N THR A 424 18.30 -13.53 15.90
CA THR A 424 17.87 -14.70 16.68
C THR A 424 18.00 -14.46 18.18
N ARG A 425 19.11 -13.85 18.62
CA ARG A 425 19.33 -13.51 20.04
C ARG A 425 18.32 -12.49 20.54
N VAL A 426 18.03 -11.44 19.77
CA VAL A 426 17.02 -10.43 20.12
C VAL A 426 15.63 -11.06 20.28
N LEU A 427 15.23 -11.99 19.40
CA LEU A 427 13.97 -12.72 19.53
C LEU A 427 13.92 -13.56 20.82
N LYS A 428 15.00 -14.29 21.12
CA LYS A 428 15.13 -15.09 22.34
C LYS A 428 15.08 -14.22 23.60
N THR A 429 15.86 -13.14 23.65
CA THR A 429 15.87 -12.21 24.79
C THR A 429 14.51 -11.56 24.98
N SER A 430 13.86 -11.13 23.89
CA SER A 430 12.51 -10.55 23.93
C SER A 430 11.46 -11.55 24.44
N ARG A 431 11.56 -12.83 24.05
CA ARG A 431 10.69 -13.90 24.58
C ARG A 431 10.88 -14.09 26.07
N LEU A 432 12.12 -14.34 26.51
CA LEU A 432 12.44 -14.62 27.91
C LEU A 432 12.00 -13.46 28.81
N ARG A 433 12.22 -12.22 28.37
CA ARG A 433 11.76 -11.03 29.08
C ARG A 433 10.24 -10.98 29.23
N ARG A 434 9.47 -11.28 28.17
CA ARG A 434 8.01 -11.36 28.26
C ARG A 434 7.54 -12.44 29.23
N GLU A 435 8.18 -13.61 29.21
CA GLU A 435 7.83 -14.70 30.12
C GLU A 435 8.12 -14.34 31.58
N ALA A 436 9.25 -13.68 31.85
CA ALA A 436 9.60 -13.17 33.17
C ALA A 436 8.59 -12.13 33.68
N VAL A 437 8.18 -11.17 32.83
CA VAL A 437 7.13 -10.19 33.17
C VAL A 437 5.81 -10.88 33.51
N ILE A 438 5.41 -11.89 32.74
CA ILE A 438 4.17 -12.64 33.01
C ILE A 438 4.27 -13.43 34.32
N ALA A 439 5.40 -14.07 34.60
CA ALA A 439 5.62 -14.78 35.85
C ALA A 439 5.57 -13.82 37.06
N GLY A 440 6.18 -12.64 36.93
CA GLY A 440 6.08 -11.56 37.92
C GLY A 440 4.64 -11.13 38.18
N LEU A 441 3.81 -10.95 37.13
CA LEU A 441 2.39 -10.62 37.28
C LEU A 441 1.61 -11.70 38.06
N VAL A 442 1.94 -12.99 37.83
CA VAL A 442 1.33 -14.09 38.60
C VAL A 442 1.79 -14.04 40.06
N HIS A 443 3.08 -13.82 40.30
CA HIS A 443 3.65 -13.67 41.64
C HIS A 443 2.95 -12.55 42.43
N ASP A 444 2.81 -11.37 41.83
CA ASP A 444 2.12 -10.22 42.42
C ASP A 444 0.64 -10.53 42.71
N THR A 445 -0.01 -11.29 41.83
CA THR A 445 -1.42 -11.71 42.01
C THR A 445 -1.55 -12.66 43.21
N ILE A 446 -0.60 -13.58 43.40
CA ILE A 446 -0.55 -14.46 44.59
C ILE A 446 -0.34 -13.64 45.87
N GLY A 447 0.54 -12.62 45.83
CA GLY A 447 0.76 -11.71 46.95
C GLY A 447 -0.51 -10.96 47.36
N GLU A 448 -1.26 -10.43 46.39
CA GLU A 448 -2.54 -9.75 46.67
C GLU A 448 -3.64 -10.71 47.15
N LEU A 449 -3.70 -11.93 46.60
CA LEU A 449 -4.62 -12.97 47.11
C LEU A 449 -4.35 -13.25 48.60
N ALA A 450 -3.07 -13.32 49.00
CA ALA A 450 -2.69 -13.49 50.40
C ALA A 450 -3.08 -12.28 51.27
N ALA A 451 -2.97 -11.06 50.74
CA ALA A 451 -3.39 -9.83 51.43
C ALA A 451 -4.90 -9.75 51.64
N VAL A 452 -5.71 -10.07 50.62
CA VAL A 452 -7.18 -10.12 50.73
C VAL A 452 -7.61 -11.21 51.72
N ARG A 453 -6.94 -12.36 51.68
CA ARG A 453 -7.18 -13.42 52.67
C ARG A 453 -6.86 -12.97 54.10
N ALA A 454 -5.77 -12.23 54.30
CA ALA A 454 -5.45 -11.67 55.61
C ALA A 454 -6.49 -10.63 56.06
N ALA A 455 -7.01 -9.81 55.14
CA ALA A 455 -8.07 -8.84 55.44
C ALA A 455 -9.39 -9.52 55.85
N LEU A 456 -9.71 -10.69 55.26
CA LEU A 456 -10.84 -11.51 55.67
C LEU A 456 -10.70 -12.12 57.07
N ALA A 457 -9.48 -12.21 57.60
CA ALA A 457 -9.22 -12.71 58.95
C ALA A 457 -9.33 -11.63 60.05
N ASN A 458 -9.58 -10.37 59.67
CA ASN A 458 -9.86 -9.30 60.62
C ASN A 458 -11.22 -9.52 61.31
N ALA A 459 -11.37 -9.02 62.55
CA ALA A 459 -12.56 -9.27 63.37
C ALA A 459 -13.88 -8.77 62.74
N GLU A 460 -13.84 -7.68 61.96
CA GLU A 460 -14.99 -7.14 61.20
C GLU A 460 -14.55 -6.69 59.79
N PRO A 461 -14.53 -7.56 58.78
CA PRO A 461 -14.14 -7.19 57.42
C PRO A 461 -15.26 -6.38 56.75
N GLU A 462 -14.92 -5.20 56.22
CA GLU A 462 -15.86 -4.36 55.50
C GLU A 462 -16.18 -4.96 54.11
N LYS A 463 -17.44 -5.36 53.91
CA LYS A 463 -17.90 -6.05 52.70
C LYS A 463 -17.56 -5.31 51.40
N ALA A 464 -17.71 -3.99 51.37
CA ALA A 464 -17.43 -3.17 50.19
C ALA A 464 -15.94 -3.24 49.79
N VAL A 465 -15.04 -3.09 50.77
CA VAL A 465 -13.58 -3.11 50.57
C VAL A 465 -13.12 -4.48 50.06
N VAL A 466 -13.65 -5.57 50.63
CA VAL A 466 -13.34 -6.94 50.18
C VAL A 466 -13.83 -7.18 48.76
N LEU A 467 -15.05 -6.75 48.41
CA LEU A 467 -15.60 -6.91 47.06
C LEU A 467 -14.82 -6.10 46.02
N ASP A 468 -14.42 -4.87 46.36
CA ASP A 468 -13.58 -4.05 45.48
C ASP A 468 -12.22 -4.71 45.25
N ALA A 469 -11.60 -5.27 46.30
CA ALA A 469 -10.32 -5.99 46.18
C ALA A 469 -10.44 -7.28 45.34
N LEU A 470 -11.51 -8.07 45.54
CA LEU A 470 -11.77 -9.27 44.73
C LEU A 470 -12.06 -8.92 43.26
N THR A 471 -12.77 -7.82 43.01
CA THR A 471 -13.04 -7.33 41.66
C THR A 471 -11.77 -6.83 40.99
N ALA A 472 -10.90 -6.14 41.73
CA ALA A 472 -9.58 -5.73 41.24
C ALA A 472 -8.71 -6.94 40.87
N LEU A 473 -8.69 -7.98 41.70
CA LEU A 473 -7.99 -9.24 41.44
C LEU A 473 -8.50 -9.92 40.16
N GLU A 474 -9.82 -10.00 39.96
CA GLU A 474 -10.43 -10.58 38.76
C GLU A 474 -9.94 -9.89 37.47
N LEU A 475 -9.80 -8.56 37.50
CA LEU A 475 -9.30 -7.76 36.38
C LEU A 475 -7.81 -8.01 36.06
N ARG A 476 -7.05 -8.66 36.96
CA ARG A 476 -5.64 -9.03 36.72
C ARG A 476 -5.47 -10.33 35.96
N PHE A 477 -6.41 -11.27 36.06
CA PHE A 477 -6.32 -12.58 35.38
C PHE A 477 -6.09 -12.50 33.87
N PRO A 478 -6.77 -11.60 33.12
CA PRO A 478 -6.46 -11.38 31.72
C PRO A 478 -4.99 -11.01 31.48
N GLN A 479 -4.28 -10.36 32.39
CA GLN A 479 -2.93 -9.83 32.16
C GLN A 479 -1.84 -10.91 32.00
N PHE A 480 -2.08 -12.14 32.49
CA PHE A 480 -1.12 -13.27 32.41
C PHE A 480 -1.67 -14.47 31.63
N ASP A 481 -2.53 -14.23 30.62
CA ASP A 481 -3.11 -15.23 29.72
C ASP A 481 -4.22 -16.13 30.33
N ALA A 482 -4.80 -15.76 31.47
CA ALA A 482 -5.88 -16.54 32.09
C ALA A 482 -7.30 -16.27 31.53
N SER A 483 -7.42 -15.47 30.46
CA SER A 483 -8.71 -15.17 29.80
C SER A 483 -8.79 -15.78 28.41
N LEU A 484 -9.97 -16.33 28.06
CA LEU A 484 -10.22 -16.88 26.73
C LEU A 484 -10.15 -15.80 25.65
N TRP A 485 -10.67 -14.60 25.94
CA TRP A 485 -10.65 -13.48 25.01
C TRP A 485 -9.23 -13.09 24.60
N ARG A 486 -8.32 -12.85 25.56
CA ARG A 486 -6.92 -12.55 25.25
C ARG A 486 -6.23 -13.70 24.51
N PHE A 487 -6.62 -14.94 24.81
CA PHE A 487 -6.09 -16.11 24.10
C PHE A 487 -6.52 -16.17 22.63
N VAL A 488 -7.74 -15.74 22.29
CA VAL A 488 -8.27 -15.78 20.92
C VAL A 488 -7.99 -14.51 20.13
N ALA A 489 -8.08 -13.33 20.74
CA ALA A 489 -8.07 -12.03 20.05
C ALA A 489 -6.86 -11.15 20.39
N GLY A 490 -6.06 -11.51 21.41
CA GLY A 490 -4.97 -10.67 21.93
C GLY A 490 -5.47 -9.41 22.63
N ASP A 491 -4.54 -8.50 22.91
CA ASP A 491 -4.73 -7.21 23.60
C ASP A 491 -4.76 -6.02 22.62
N ILE A 492 -5.03 -6.28 21.34
CA ILE A 492 -5.17 -5.21 20.33
C ILE A 492 -6.40 -4.37 20.69
N PRO A 493 -6.31 -3.02 20.70
CA PRO A 493 -7.45 -2.16 20.92
C PRO A 493 -8.31 -2.10 19.64
N TRP A 494 -9.07 -3.17 19.38
CA TRP A 494 -9.93 -3.32 18.20
C TRP A 494 -10.94 -2.17 18.06
N SER A 495 -11.39 -1.59 19.18
CA SER A 495 -12.28 -0.43 19.21
C SER A 495 -11.73 0.78 18.46
N HIS A 496 -10.42 0.98 18.43
CA HIS A 496 -9.78 2.08 17.69
C HIS A 496 -9.91 1.90 16.17
N TRP A 497 -10.06 0.66 15.70
CA TRP A 497 -10.00 0.30 14.29
C TRP A 497 -11.38 -0.04 13.70
N LEU A 498 -12.31 -0.60 14.47
CA LEU A 498 -13.60 -1.07 13.95
C LEU A 498 -14.39 0.01 13.19
N ALA A 499 -14.51 1.22 13.76
CA ALA A 499 -15.24 2.31 13.12
C ALA A 499 -14.57 2.82 11.82
N PRO A 500 -13.28 3.20 11.80
CA PRO A 500 -12.63 3.64 10.55
C PRO A 500 -12.56 2.51 9.53
N LEU A 501 -12.26 1.27 9.94
CA LEU A 501 -12.24 0.11 9.03
C LEU A 501 -13.62 -0.16 8.44
N GLY A 502 -14.70 -0.07 9.22
CA GLY A 502 -16.06 -0.26 8.72
C GLY A 502 -16.42 0.75 7.62
N ARG A 503 -16.08 2.03 7.82
CA ARG A 503 -16.28 3.09 6.81
C ARG A 503 -15.45 2.85 5.55
N TRP A 504 -14.17 2.48 5.70
CA TRP A 504 -13.33 2.14 4.56
C TRP A 504 -13.82 0.88 3.84
N CYS A 505 -14.18 -0.18 4.57
CA CYS A 505 -14.68 -1.43 3.99
C CYS A 505 -15.96 -1.20 3.18
N LEU A 506 -16.81 -0.25 3.58
CA LEU A 506 -17.96 0.16 2.78
C LEU A 506 -17.53 0.80 1.45
N VAL A 507 -16.60 1.76 1.47
CA VAL A 507 -16.08 2.40 0.24
C VAL A 507 -15.37 1.39 -0.68
N ILE A 508 -14.53 0.52 -0.10
CA ILE A 508 -13.82 -0.56 -0.81
C ILE A 508 -14.82 -1.55 -1.41
N GLY A 509 -15.77 -2.02 -0.62
CA GLY A 509 -16.79 -2.97 -1.04
C GLY A 509 -17.64 -2.43 -2.18
N LEU A 510 -18.08 -1.18 -2.11
CA LEU A 510 -18.81 -0.52 -3.20
C LEU A 510 -17.94 -0.32 -4.44
N THR A 511 -16.67 0.03 -4.27
CA THR A 511 -15.73 0.19 -5.40
C THR A 511 -15.49 -1.14 -6.12
N TYR A 512 -15.25 -2.21 -5.36
CA TYR A 512 -15.07 -3.55 -5.93
C TYR A 512 -16.36 -4.05 -6.57
N LEU A 513 -17.52 -3.81 -5.95
CA LEU A 513 -18.82 -4.10 -6.55
C LEU A 513 -18.97 -3.38 -7.90
N ALA A 514 -18.72 -2.07 -7.95
CA ALA A 514 -18.80 -1.29 -9.18
C ALA A 514 -17.86 -1.82 -10.27
N LEU A 515 -16.60 -2.13 -9.94
CA LEU A 515 -15.62 -2.69 -10.88
C LEU A 515 -16.01 -4.11 -11.34
N MET A 516 -16.54 -4.96 -10.46
CA MET A 516 -16.99 -6.31 -10.80
C MET A 516 -18.21 -6.27 -11.72
N THR A 517 -19.21 -5.44 -11.40
CA THR A 517 -20.39 -5.28 -12.24
C THR A 517 -20.04 -4.65 -13.58
N LEU A 518 -19.13 -3.67 -13.60
CA LEU A 518 -18.62 -3.09 -14.84
C LEU A 518 -17.98 -4.15 -15.73
N ASN A 519 -17.14 -5.03 -15.15
CA ASN A 519 -16.55 -6.14 -15.88
C ASN A 519 -17.62 -7.02 -16.55
N VAL A 520 -18.69 -7.39 -15.84
CA VAL A 520 -19.80 -8.16 -16.42
C VAL A 520 -20.46 -7.42 -17.59
N LEU A 521 -20.69 -6.11 -17.45
CA LEU A 521 -21.36 -5.28 -18.47
C LEU A 521 -20.53 -5.07 -19.74
N ILE A 522 -19.20 -4.95 -19.62
CA ILE A 522 -18.31 -4.77 -20.76
C ILE A 522 -17.86 -6.10 -21.39
N PHE A 523 -17.90 -7.19 -20.63
CA PHE A 523 -17.34 -8.48 -21.02
C PHE A 523 -17.89 -8.99 -22.35
N ARG A 524 -19.22 -8.91 -22.56
CA ARG A 524 -19.86 -9.35 -23.81
C ARG A 524 -19.31 -8.63 -25.04
N GLN A 525 -19.13 -7.31 -24.93
CA GLN A 525 -18.56 -6.50 -26.01
C GLN A 525 -17.14 -6.96 -26.35
N TRP A 526 -16.32 -7.27 -25.35
CA TRP A 526 -14.94 -7.67 -25.55
C TRP A 526 -14.76 -9.12 -26.00
N ALA A 527 -15.52 -10.05 -25.42
CA ALA A 527 -15.39 -11.48 -25.68
C ALA A 527 -16.11 -11.92 -26.96
N GLU A 528 -17.32 -11.42 -27.23
CA GLU A 528 -18.14 -11.89 -28.36
C GLU A 528 -18.02 -11.01 -29.60
N HIS A 529 -18.14 -9.68 -29.44
CA HIS A 529 -18.11 -8.76 -30.58
C HIS A 529 -16.68 -8.43 -31.04
N GLU A 530 -15.77 -8.19 -30.09
CA GLU A 530 -14.38 -7.82 -30.39
C GLU A 530 -13.40 -9.01 -30.34
N LYS A 531 -13.84 -10.17 -29.84
CA LYS A 531 -13.09 -11.43 -29.79
C LYS A 531 -11.65 -11.27 -29.27
N LEU A 532 -11.52 -10.60 -28.13
CA LEU A 532 -10.23 -10.49 -27.44
C LEU A 532 -9.65 -11.87 -27.08
N VAL A 533 -8.31 -11.96 -27.08
CA VAL A 533 -7.58 -13.23 -26.92
C VAL A 533 -7.50 -13.70 -25.47
N TYR A 534 -7.37 -12.78 -24.50
CA TYR A 534 -7.16 -13.08 -23.08
C TYR A 534 -6.00 -14.07 -22.80
N PRO A 535 -4.74 -13.74 -23.14
CA PRO A 535 -3.61 -14.66 -22.98
C PRO A 535 -3.45 -15.21 -21.56
N LEU A 536 -3.70 -14.38 -20.53
CA LEU A 536 -3.57 -14.79 -19.12
C LEU A 536 -4.66 -15.79 -18.68
N ALA A 537 -5.82 -15.82 -19.34
CA ALA A 537 -6.88 -16.79 -19.07
C ALA A 537 -6.57 -18.17 -19.65
N GLU A 538 -5.80 -18.23 -20.73
CA GLU A 538 -5.52 -19.46 -21.47
C GLU A 538 -4.49 -20.36 -20.76
N ILE A 539 -3.45 -19.75 -20.17
CA ILE A 539 -2.35 -20.45 -19.48
C ILE A 539 -2.84 -21.43 -18.41
N PRO A 540 -3.65 -21.03 -17.40
CA PRO A 540 -4.09 -21.94 -16.34
C PRO A 540 -4.99 -23.05 -16.86
N GLN A 541 -5.78 -22.78 -17.91
CA GLN A 541 -6.65 -23.79 -18.53
C GLN A 541 -5.82 -24.89 -19.21
N ILE A 542 -4.76 -24.51 -19.94
CA ILE A 542 -3.85 -25.46 -20.59
C ILE A 542 -3.11 -26.32 -19.55
N PHE A 543 -2.70 -25.72 -18.44
CA PHE A 543 -2.02 -26.46 -17.37
C PHE A 543 -2.93 -27.43 -16.62
N ALA A 544 -4.25 -27.24 -16.65
CA ALA A 544 -5.19 -28.09 -15.93
C ALA A 544 -5.93 -29.11 -16.81
N ALA A 545 -5.90 -28.95 -18.14
CA ALA A 545 -6.62 -29.80 -19.07
C ALA A 545 -5.94 -31.18 -19.26
N THR A 546 -6.55 -32.23 -18.70
CA THR A 546 -6.15 -33.63 -18.95
C THR A 546 -7.03 -34.27 -20.02
N ASP A 547 -6.42 -34.97 -20.97
CA ASP A 547 -7.15 -35.70 -22.02
C ASP A 547 -7.33 -37.17 -21.63
N GLY A 548 -8.58 -37.61 -21.47
CA GLY A 548 -8.92 -39.01 -21.17
C GLY A 548 -8.24 -39.56 -19.92
N ASP A 549 -7.64 -40.75 -20.02
CA ASP A 549 -7.00 -41.47 -18.92
C ASP A 549 -5.57 -41.01 -18.58
N SER A 550 -5.02 -40.04 -19.32
CA SER A 550 -3.65 -39.55 -19.10
C SER A 550 -3.48 -38.97 -17.70
N LEU A 551 -2.45 -39.42 -16.95
CA LEU A 551 -2.17 -38.97 -15.58
C LEU A 551 -1.90 -37.46 -15.50
N LEU A 552 -1.22 -36.92 -16.50
CA LEU A 552 -0.84 -35.51 -16.59
C LEU A 552 -1.38 -34.88 -17.89
N PRO A 553 -1.57 -33.55 -17.92
CA PRO A 553 -1.82 -32.81 -19.16
C PRO A 553 -0.73 -32.98 -20.22
N LYS A 554 -1.13 -32.96 -21.51
CA LYS A 554 -0.22 -33.16 -22.67
C LYS A 554 0.99 -32.23 -22.67
N ILE A 555 0.85 -31.01 -22.14
CA ILE A 555 1.93 -30.01 -22.08
C ILE A 555 3.15 -30.50 -21.30
N PHE A 556 2.96 -31.31 -20.26
CA PHE A 556 4.07 -31.80 -19.42
C PHE A 556 4.86 -32.94 -20.06
N TYR A 557 4.33 -33.56 -21.11
CA TYR A 557 5.06 -34.54 -21.93
C TYR A 557 5.89 -33.88 -23.04
N ASN A 558 5.78 -32.56 -23.22
CA ASN A 558 6.59 -31.83 -24.20
C ASN A 558 8.00 -31.54 -23.63
N GLY A 559 9.05 -32.13 -24.20
CA GLY A 559 10.43 -31.89 -23.76
C GLY A 559 10.87 -30.42 -23.84
N LEU A 560 10.33 -29.65 -24.79
CA LEU A 560 10.61 -28.21 -24.91
C LEU A 560 10.07 -27.42 -23.72
N PHE A 561 8.99 -27.88 -23.07
CA PHE A 561 8.46 -27.25 -21.86
C PHE A 561 9.50 -27.29 -20.73
N TRP A 562 10.07 -28.46 -20.46
CA TRP A 562 11.08 -28.62 -19.42
C TRP A 562 12.39 -27.91 -19.77
N LEU A 563 12.76 -27.83 -21.06
CA LEU A 563 13.87 -27.00 -21.50
C LEU A 563 13.63 -25.52 -21.17
N GLY A 564 12.41 -25.01 -21.39
CA GLY A 564 12.03 -23.66 -20.98
C GLY A 564 12.12 -23.46 -19.47
N VAL A 565 11.64 -24.43 -18.68
CA VAL A 565 11.77 -24.39 -17.21
C VAL A 565 13.25 -24.27 -16.82
N LEU A 566 14.13 -25.07 -17.41
CA LEU A 566 15.57 -25.04 -17.11
C LEU A 566 16.22 -23.71 -17.52
N VAL A 567 15.88 -23.15 -18.68
CA VAL A 567 16.43 -21.86 -19.16
C VAL A 567 16.11 -20.71 -18.21
N ALA A 568 14.93 -20.71 -17.58
CA ALA A 568 14.59 -19.73 -16.56
C ALA A 568 15.17 -20.08 -15.18
N ALA A 569 15.12 -21.37 -14.80
CA ALA A 569 15.51 -21.84 -13.48
C ALA A 569 17.02 -21.78 -13.23
N VAL A 570 17.87 -22.01 -14.24
CA VAL A 570 19.33 -22.05 -14.07
C VAL A 570 19.90 -20.66 -13.71
N PRO A 571 19.63 -19.58 -14.47
CA PRO A 571 20.14 -18.25 -14.12
C PRO A 571 19.58 -17.72 -12.80
N LEU A 572 18.27 -17.92 -12.57
CA LEU A 572 17.62 -17.48 -11.33
C LEU A 572 18.04 -18.33 -10.13
N GLY A 573 18.23 -19.63 -10.30
CA GLY A 573 18.76 -20.54 -9.30
C GLY A 573 20.21 -20.21 -8.94
N TRP A 574 21.04 -19.84 -9.92
CA TRP A 574 22.38 -19.32 -9.67
C TRP A 574 22.34 -18.04 -8.82
N ASN A 575 21.48 -17.09 -9.18
CA ASN A 575 21.30 -15.86 -8.40
C ASN A 575 20.75 -16.14 -7.00
N LEU A 576 19.89 -17.16 -6.84
CA LEU A 576 19.38 -17.62 -5.56
C LEU A 576 20.52 -18.18 -4.69
N LEU A 577 21.36 -19.06 -5.25
CA LEU A 577 22.53 -19.59 -4.55
C LEU A 577 23.50 -18.48 -4.13
N CYS A 578 23.76 -17.51 -5.00
CA CYS A 578 24.55 -16.32 -4.67
C CYS A 578 23.94 -15.53 -3.51
N ALA A 579 22.61 -15.39 -3.47
CA ALA A 579 21.91 -14.68 -2.40
C ALA A 579 21.96 -15.43 -1.04
N LEU A 580 21.91 -16.76 -1.09
CA LEU A 580 21.89 -17.63 0.09
C LEU A 580 23.26 -17.74 0.79
N ASP A 581 24.37 -17.48 0.10
CA ASP A 581 25.74 -17.56 0.65
C ASP A 581 26.01 -18.91 1.36
N LEU A 582 25.48 -20.00 0.78
CA LEU A 582 25.59 -21.37 1.33
C LEU A 582 27.07 -21.80 1.41
N ASN A 583 27.50 -22.16 2.63
CA ASN A 583 28.78 -22.84 2.92
C ASN A 583 30.06 -22.15 2.42
N GLY A 584 30.11 -20.82 2.41
CA GLY A 584 31.38 -20.12 2.23
C GLY A 584 31.95 -20.08 0.82
N LEU A 585 31.13 -20.39 -0.20
CA LEU A 585 31.37 -20.07 -1.62
C LEU A 585 31.26 -18.55 -1.89
N SER A 586 32.01 -17.75 -1.13
CA SER A 586 32.06 -16.30 -1.31
C SER A 586 32.94 -15.95 -2.51
N GLY A 587 32.35 -15.32 -3.53
CA GLY A 587 33.02 -14.96 -4.79
C GLY A 587 32.13 -15.12 -6.03
N LEU A 588 31.00 -15.82 -5.90
CA LEU A 588 30.03 -15.96 -6.99
C LEU A 588 29.35 -14.62 -7.24
N THR A 589 29.56 -14.07 -8.44
CA THR A 589 28.86 -12.88 -8.90
C THR A 589 27.49 -13.30 -9.42
N PRO A 590 26.39 -12.67 -8.96
CA PRO A 590 25.10 -12.90 -9.55
C PRO A 590 25.13 -12.47 -11.02
N LEU A 591 24.39 -13.19 -11.86
CA LEU A 591 24.21 -12.84 -13.27
C LEU A 591 23.40 -11.54 -13.35
N ASP A 592 23.95 -10.54 -14.03
CA ASP A 592 23.26 -9.29 -14.31
C ASP A 592 22.18 -9.51 -15.38
N LEU A 593 20.94 -9.67 -14.92
CA LEU A 593 19.77 -9.73 -15.80
C LEU A 593 19.18 -8.35 -16.10
N GLN A 594 19.74 -7.26 -15.53
CA GLN A 594 19.29 -5.89 -15.78
C GLN A 594 19.97 -5.28 -17.01
N ASN A 595 21.22 -5.66 -17.30
CA ASN A 595 22.03 -5.18 -18.41
C ASN A 595 21.95 -3.66 -18.55
N ARG A 596 22.43 -2.94 -17.53
CA ARG A 596 22.40 -1.46 -17.52
C ARG A 596 23.38 -0.91 -18.54
N TRP A 597 22.92 0.04 -19.34
CA TRP A 597 23.72 0.70 -20.37
C TRP A 597 24.56 1.85 -19.81
N THR A 598 24.26 2.33 -18.59
CA THR A 598 24.90 3.50 -17.97
C THR A 598 26.42 3.57 -18.15
N PRO A 599 27.20 2.49 -17.93
CA PRO A 599 28.66 2.56 -18.10
C PRO A 599 29.12 2.86 -19.53
N TYR A 600 28.26 2.66 -20.53
CA TYR A 600 28.58 2.79 -21.96
C TYR A 600 27.99 4.05 -22.60
N ILE A 601 26.98 4.67 -21.98
CA ILE A 601 26.25 5.82 -22.54
C ILE A 601 26.39 7.10 -21.72
N ALA A 602 26.94 7.01 -20.50
CA ALA A 602 27.26 8.20 -19.71
C ALA A 602 28.22 9.10 -20.50
N ASP A 603 28.00 10.42 -20.43
CA ASP A 603 28.80 11.44 -21.14
C ASP A 603 28.80 11.30 -22.67
N SER A 604 27.77 10.64 -23.24
CA SER A 604 27.60 10.47 -24.68
C SER A 604 26.36 11.22 -25.19
N PRO A 605 26.12 11.30 -26.53
CA PRO A 605 24.85 11.82 -27.05
C PRO A 605 23.60 11.06 -26.57
N LEU A 606 23.77 9.87 -25.97
CA LEU A 606 22.72 9.05 -25.38
C LEU A 606 22.56 9.26 -23.87
N ASP A 607 23.27 10.23 -23.27
CA ASP A 607 23.28 10.47 -21.83
C ASP A 607 21.89 10.76 -21.27
N ALA A 608 21.00 11.38 -22.06
CA ALA A 608 19.60 11.62 -21.68
C ALA A 608 18.79 10.34 -21.40
N LEU A 609 19.28 9.16 -21.79
CA LEU A 609 18.67 7.86 -21.49
C LEU A 609 19.20 7.21 -20.19
N VAL A 610 20.24 7.77 -19.57
CA VAL A 610 20.80 7.28 -18.31
C VAL A 610 19.72 7.21 -17.23
N GLY A 611 19.74 6.14 -16.44
CA GLY A 611 18.76 5.88 -15.40
C GLY A 611 17.73 4.82 -15.79
N ARG A 612 16.44 5.18 -15.84
CA ARG A 612 15.33 4.20 -15.91
C ARG A 612 15.19 3.53 -17.29
N PHE A 613 15.68 4.14 -18.37
CA PHE A 613 15.48 3.67 -19.75
C PHE A 613 16.72 3.03 -20.37
N GLY A 614 17.92 3.39 -19.91
CA GLY A 614 19.18 2.79 -20.34
C GLY A 614 19.43 1.41 -19.74
N ARG A 615 18.50 0.46 -19.89
CA ARG A 615 18.66 -0.93 -19.41
C ARG A 615 17.89 -1.95 -20.25
N SER A 616 18.48 -3.13 -20.45
CA SER A 616 17.89 -4.27 -21.17
C SER A 616 17.57 -5.42 -20.22
N MET A 617 16.48 -5.30 -19.46
CA MET A 617 16.14 -6.29 -18.45
C MET A 617 15.49 -7.55 -19.04
N VAL A 618 15.91 -8.72 -18.55
CA VAL A 618 15.40 -10.04 -18.94
C VAL A 618 14.43 -10.57 -17.88
N PHE A 619 13.16 -10.68 -18.26
CA PHE A 619 12.09 -11.33 -17.50
C PHE A 619 11.55 -12.51 -18.32
N PHE A 620 11.86 -13.73 -17.89
CA PHE A 620 11.46 -14.95 -18.58
C PHE A 620 9.93 -15.07 -18.72
N THR A 621 9.20 -14.63 -17.69
CA THR A 621 7.74 -14.58 -17.66
C THR A 621 7.18 -13.61 -18.71
N VAL A 622 7.78 -12.41 -18.84
CA VAL A 622 7.36 -11.42 -19.85
C VAL A 622 7.62 -11.96 -21.27
N ILE A 623 8.79 -12.58 -21.48
CA ILE A 623 9.15 -13.20 -22.77
C ILE A 623 8.12 -14.28 -23.13
N GLY A 624 7.83 -15.18 -22.18
CA GLY A 624 6.89 -16.29 -22.35
C GLY A 624 5.48 -15.84 -22.72
N ILE A 625 4.94 -14.85 -22.02
CA ILE A 625 3.59 -14.33 -22.29
C ILE A 625 3.55 -13.55 -23.60
N THR A 626 4.56 -12.73 -23.87
CA THR A 626 4.61 -11.93 -25.09
C THR A 626 4.65 -12.80 -26.34
N PHE A 627 5.26 -13.99 -26.27
CA PHE A 627 5.21 -14.97 -27.35
C PHE A 627 3.77 -15.38 -27.70
N MET A 628 2.86 -15.44 -26.71
CA MET A 628 1.45 -15.80 -26.90
C MET A 628 0.56 -14.58 -27.24
N THR A 629 1.03 -13.36 -27.00
CA THR A 629 0.33 -12.12 -27.33
C THR A 629 0.28 -11.88 -28.85
N PRO A 630 -0.81 -11.34 -29.41
CA PRO A 630 -0.88 -10.99 -30.83
C PRO A 630 0.28 -10.10 -31.29
N LYS A 631 0.92 -10.48 -32.40
CA LYS A 631 2.15 -9.86 -32.94
C LYS A 631 2.06 -8.33 -33.09
N HIS A 632 0.91 -7.81 -33.47
CA HIS A 632 0.70 -6.39 -33.69
C HIS A 632 0.57 -5.61 -32.36
N VAL A 633 0.04 -6.24 -31.30
CA VAL A 633 -0.01 -5.65 -29.95
C VAL A 633 1.37 -5.65 -29.34
N SER A 634 2.07 -6.80 -29.37
CA SER A 634 3.42 -6.91 -28.81
C SER A 634 4.43 -6.02 -29.54
N PHE A 635 4.33 -5.89 -30.86
CA PHE A 635 5.12 -4.91 -31.64
C PHE A 635 4.97 -3.48 -31.11
N SER A 636 3.73 -3.02 -30.92
CA SER A 636 3.45 -1.68 -30.40
C SER A 636 4.00 -1.44 -28.99
N LEU A 637 3.97 -2.44 -28.12
CA LEU A 637 4.42 -2.27 -26.73
C LEU A 637 5.92 -1.90 -26.64
N TRP A 638 6.80 -2.61 -27.35
CA TRP A 638 8.23 -2.32 -27.31
C TRP A 638 8.61 -1.17 -28.25
N SER A 639 8.01 -1.07 -29.44
CA SER A 639 8.35 -0.01 -30.40
C SER A 639 8.01 1.40 -29.89
N PHE A 640 6.88 1.58 -29.19
CA PHE A 640 6.56 2.87 -28.57
C PHE A 640 7.50 3.23 -27.41
N SER A 641 8.08 2.23 -26.74
CA SER A 641 9.10 2.49 -25.73
C SER A 641 10.38 3.05 -26.36
N LEU A 642 10.78 2.53 -27.53
CA LEU A 642 11.88 3.11 -28.30
C LEU A 642 11.54 4.48 -28.89
N LEU A 643 10.32 4.66 -29.39
CA LEU A 643 9.84 5.97 -29.86
C LEU A 643 9.95 7.01 -28.74
N PHE A 644 9.59 6.63 -27.51
CA PHE A 644 9.75 7.49 -26.36
C PHE A 644 11.23 7.83 -26.08
N MET A 645 12.13 6.84 -26.11
CA MET A 645 13.58 7.09 -25.96
C MET A 645 14.09 8.07 -27.04
N LEU A 646 13.65 7.90 -28.29
CA LEU A 646 13.99 8.82 -29.37
C LEU A 646 13.46 10.23 -29.11
N MET A 647 12.21 10.36 -28.65
CA MET A 647 11.63 11.66 -28.30
C MET A 647 12.40 12.34 -27.17
N VAL A 648 12.86 11.59 -26.17
CA VAL A 648 13.72 12.11 -25.09
C VAL A 648 15.00 12.69 -25.68
N LEU A 649 15.72 11.92 -26.50
CA LEU A 649 16.96 12.38 -27.14
C LEU A 649 16.74 13.64 -27.98
N VAL A 650 15.69 13.66 -28.80
CA VAL A 650 15.37 14.81 -29.65
C VAL A 650 15.04 16.04 -28.80
N LEU A 651 14.17 15.91 -27.80
CA LEU A 651 13.77 17.05 -26.97
C LEU A 651 14.94 17.60 -26.15
N THR A 652 15.78 16.73 -25.58
CA THR A 652 16.97 17.17 -24.85
C THR A 652 18.00 17.81 -25.79
N SER A 653 18.17 17.30 -27.02
CA SER A 653 19.04 17.93 -28.01
C SER A 653 18.57 19.32 -28.45
N LEU A 654 17.25 19.58 -28.39
CA LEU A 654 16.64 20.89 -28.64
C LEU A 654 16.66 21.82 -27.40
N GLY A 655 17.37 21.44 -26.32
CA GLY A 655 17.46 22.21 -25.09
C GLY A 655 16.26 22.10 -24.15
N HIS A 656 15.34 21.13 -24.38
CA HIS A 656 14.22 20.91 -23.48
C HIS A 656 14.62 20.00 -22.30
N GLU A 657 14.48 20.50 -21.08
CA GLU A 657 14.72 19.69 -19.89
C GLU A 657 13.65 18.62 -19.69
N ILE A 658 14.07 17.42 -19.33
CA ILE A 658 13.17 16.34 -18.93
C ILE A 658 12.67 16.67 -17.53
N GLY A 659 11.56 17.40 -17.44
CA GLY A 659 10.92 17.70 -16.16
C GLY A 659 10.66 16.44 -15.32
N SER A 660 10.76 16.57 -14.00
CA SER A 660 10.44 15.47 -13.09
C SER A 660 8.94 15.18 -13.07
N SER A 661 8.58 13.90 -13.14
CA SER A 661 7.21 13.44 -12.84
C SER A 661 7.19 12.87 -11.43
N ASN A 662 6.13 13.17 -10.67
CA ASN A 662 5.89 12.55 -9.38
C ASN A 662 4.62 11.69 -9.46
N MET A 663 4.33 10.94 -8.40
CA MET A 663 3.23 9.99 -8.39
C MET A 663 1.84 10.64 -8.21
N LEU A 664 1.77 11.93 -7.85
CA LEU A 664 0.53 12.55 -7.39
C LEU A 664 0.04 13.74 -8.25
N TYR A 665 0.88 14.74 -8.53
CA TYR A 665 0.47 16.00 -9.18
C TYR A 665 1.44 16.60 -10.23
N ARG A 666 2.69 16.15 -10.33
CA ARG A 666 3.68 16.59 -11.35
C ARG A 666 3.74 15.61 -12.52
N LEU A 667 3.44 16.09 -13.73
CA LEU A 667 3.63 15.37 -14.98
C LEU A 667 4.88 15.86 -15.70
N ASN A 668 5.42 14.99 -16.56
CA ASN A 668 6.35 15.35 -17.63
C ASN A 668 5.70 15.13 -19.00
N PHE A 669 6.38 15.51 -20.10
CA PHE A 669 5.80 15.42 -21.45
C PHE A 669 5.29 14.02 -21.81
N ARG A 670 6.02 12.96 -21.40
CA ARG A 670 5.66 11.56 -21.64
C ARG A 670 4.36 11.19 -20.96
N THR A 671 4.32 11.36 -19.64
CA THR A 671 3.17 10.99 -18.81
C THR A 671 1.95 11.84 -19.13
N ALA A 672 2.14 13.12 -19.49
CA ALA A 672 1.08 13.97 -20.01
C ALA A 672 0.52 13.46 -21.35
N MET A 673 1.37 13.21 -22.34
CA MET A 673 0.93 12.66 -23.64
C MET A 673 0.25 11.30 -23.48
N GLY A 674 0.81 10.41 -22.67
CA GLY A 674 0.18 9.14 -22.32
C GLY A 674 -1.16 9.30 -21.61
N GLY A 675 -1.30 10.29 -20.73
CA GLY A 675 -2.54 10.58 -20.00
C GLY A 675 -3.66 11.02 -20.93
N GLY A 676 -3.37 11.92 -21.86
CA GLY A 676 -4.34 12.36 -22.87
C GLY A 676 -4.76 11.24 -23.81
N ALA A 677 -3.78 10.45 -24.25
CA ALA A 677 -4.03 9.26 -25.05
C ALA A 677 -4.91 8.24 -24.30
N LEU A 678 -4.64 8.03 -23.01
CA LEU A 678 -5.42 7.15 -22.15
C LEU A 678 -6.87 7.60 -22.01
N LEU A 679 -7.11 8.89 -21.78
CA LEU A 679 -8.47 9.43 -21.65
C LEU A 679 -9.30 9.22 -22.92
N VAL A 680 -8.74 9.52 -24.09
CA VAL A 680 -9.42 9.34 -25.38
C VAL A 680 -9.69 7.85 -25.67
N PHE A 681 -8.68 6.99 -25.48
CA PHE A 681 -8.82 5.56 -25.67
C PHE A 681 -9.92 4.97 -24.78
N ALA A 682 -9.86 5.26 -23.48
CA ALA A 682 -10.84 4.77 -22.51
C ALA A 682 -12.25 5.27 -22.82
N THR A 683 -12.41 6.54 -23.21
CA THR A 683 -13.70 7.13 -23.55
C THR A 683 -14.32 6.43 -24.76
N ILE A 684 -13.53 6.11 -25.79
CA ILE A 684 -14.01 5.39 -26.98
C ILE A 684 -14.38 3.93 -26.63
N VAL A 685 -13.58 3.26 -25.79
CA VAL A 685 -13.90 1.90 -25.31
C VAL A 685 -15.19 1.90 -24.49
N LEU A 686 -15.36 2.86 -23.57
CA LEU A 686 -16.57 3.03 -22.78
C LEU A 686 -17.79 3.31 -23.67
N TYR A 687 -17.63 4.19 -24.67
CA TYR A 687 -18.68 4.50 -25.64
C TYR A 687 -19.13 3.27 -26.42
N LYS A 688 -18.22 2.37 -26.82
CA LYS A 688 -18.58 1.10 -27.47
C LYS A 688 -19.38 0.16 -26.56
N CYS A 689 -19.16 0.21 -25.25
CA CYS A 689 -19.84 -0.63 -24.27
C CYS A 689 -21.17 -0.05 -23.76
N ARG A 690 -21.54 1.18 -24.14
CA ARG A 690 -22.68 1.93 -23.58
C ARG A 690 -24.02 1.21 -23.59
N ARG A 691 -24.24 0.32 -24.57
CA ARG A 691 -25.50 -0.42 -24.77
C ARG A 691 -25.92 -1.20 -23.52
N TYR A 692 -24.97 -1.77 -22.78
CA TYR A 692 -25.27 -2.63 -21.64
C TYR A 692 -25.21 -1.90 -20.30
N LEU A 693 -24.50 -0.77 -20.20
CA LEU A 693 -24.28 -0.05 -18.94
C LEU A 693 -25.58 0.34 -18.23
N PHE A 694 -26.58 0.76 -19.00
CA PHE A 694 -27.88 1.25 -18.51
C PHE A 694 -29.05 0.33 -18.88
N CYS A 695 -28.80 -0.96 -19.14
CA CYS A 695 -29.84 -1.91 -19.52
C CYS A 695 -30.92 -2.12 -18.43
N VAL A 696 -30.67 -1.71 -17.18
CA VAL A 696 -31.71 -1.62 -16.15
C VAL A 696 -32.83 -0.64 -16.53
N PHE A 697 -32.49 0.50 -17.14
CA PHE A 697 -33.43 1.53 -17.61
C PHE A 697 -33.85 1.33 -19.06
N THR A 698 -33.06 0.60 -19.85
CA THR A 698 -33.35 0.27 -21.25
C THR A 698 -33.41 -1.26 -21.46
N PRO A 699 -34.47 -1.96 -21.01
CA PRO A 699 -34.57 -3.42 -21.10
C PRO A 699 -34.45 -3.97 -22.53
N ALA A 700 -34.96 -3.21 -23.51
CA ALA A 700 -34.87 -3.53 -24.94
C ALA A 700 -33.45 -3.85 -25.43
N SER A 701 -32.42 -3.32 -24.76
CA SER A 701 -31.02 -3.55 -25.11
C SER A 701 -30.58 -5.03 -24.98
N VAL A 702 -31.27 -5.82 -24.17
CA VAL A 702 -30.94 -7.22 -23.80
C VAL A 702 -32.05 -8.24 -24.13
N ASP A 703 -33.12 -7.84 -24.82
CA ASP A 703 -34.29 -8.69 -25.04
C ASP A 703 -34.06 -9.90 -25.97
N GLY A 704 -33.01 -9.88 -26.77
CA GLY A 704 -32.60 -11.02 -27.61
C GLY A 704 -31.68 -12.02 -26.91
N LEU A 705 -31.38 -11.84 -25.62
CA LEU A 705 -30.42 -12.69 -24.89
C LEU A 705 -31.12 -13.78 -24.05
N PRO A 706 -30.44 -14.93 -23.81
CA PRO A 706 -30.94 -15.99 -22.92
C PRO A 706 -31.30 -15.46 -21.53
N LEU A 707 -32.33 -16.01 -20.90
CA LEU A 707 -32.88 -15.49 -19.65
C LEU A 707 -31.85 -15.32 -18.53
N GLY A 708 -30.97 -16.30 -18.32
CA GLY A 708 -29.94 -16.25 -17.28
C GLY A 708 -28.92 -15.12 -17.50
N GLU A 709 -28.58 -14.84 -18.77
CA GLU A 709 -27.68 -13.74 -19.12
C GLU A 709 -28.36 -12.38 -19.01
N ARG A 710 -29.60 -12.28 -19.50
CA ARG A 710 -30.42 -11.08 -19.40
C ARG A 710 -30.58 -10.64 -17.94
N ARG A 711 -30.86 -11.59 -17.04
CA ARG A 711 -30.98 -11.34 -15.61
C ARG A 711 -29.67 -10.85 -15.01
N GLU A 712 -28.55 -11.50 -15.34
CA GLU A 712 -27.23 -11.11 -14.85
C GLU A 712 -26.85 -9.69 -15.28
N LEU A 713 -27.05 -9.34 -16.55
CA LEU A 713 -26.74 -8.00 -17.08
C LEU A 713 -27.59 -6.91 -16.43
N ARG A 714 -28.90 -7.14 -16.27
CA ARG A 714 -29.80 -6.16 -15.62
C ARG A 714 -29.46 -5.93 -14.15
N ILE A 715 -29.20 -7.01 -13.39
CA ILE A 715 -28.77 -6.91 -11.99
C ILE A 715 -27.42 -6.19 -11.91
N SER A 716 -26.48 -6.53 -12.79
CA SER A 716 -25.17 -5.88 -12.83
C SER A 716 -25.28 -4.38 -13.17
N SER A 717 -26.16 -4.00 -14.08
CA SER A 717 -26.43 -2.59 -14.43
C SER A 717 -27.02 -1.81 -13.26
N LEU A 718 -27.99 -2.39 -12.55
CA LEU A 718 -28.56 -1.81 -11.34
C LEU A 718 -27.48 -1.61 -10.25
N LEU A 719 -26.73 -2.67 -9.95
CA LEU A 719 -25.69 -2.64 -8.92
C LEU A 719 -24.55 -1.69 -9.28
N PHE A 720 -24.19 -1.56 -10.56
CA PHE A 720 -23.19 -0.61 -11.03
C PHE A 720 -23.62 0.84 -10.78
N VAL A 721 -24.85 1.20 -11.18
CA VAL A 721 -25.38 2.56 -10.99
C VAL A 721 -25.56 2.87 -9.50
N ALA A 722 -26.12 1.92 -8.73
CA ALA A 722 -26.31 2.07 -7.30
C ALA A 722 -24.96 2.22 -6.55
N ALA A 723 -23.95 1.42 -6.89
CA ALA A 723 -22.63 1.51 -6.30
C ALA A 723 -21.94 2.84 -6.64
N CYS A 724 -21.99 3.29 -7.90
CA CYS A 724 -21.45 4.59 -8.30
C CYS A 724 -22.12 5.75 -7.55
N LEU A 725 -23.45 5.73 -7.43
CA LEU A 725 -24.20 6.75 -6.69
C LEU A 725 -23.85 6.73 -5.19
N ALA A 726 -23.80 5.54 -4.59
CA ALA A 726 -23.44 5.38 -3.18
C ALA A 726 -22.00 5.87 -2.90
N ILE A 727 -21.05 5.57 -3.78
CA ILE A 727 -19.67 6.10 -3.67
C ILE A 727 -19.69 7.63 -3.73
N ILE A 728 -20.39 8.23 -4.69
CA ILE A 728 -20.47 9.70 -4.81
C ILE A 728 -21.05 10.31 -3.52
N LEU A 729 -22.13 9.74 -2.99
CA LEU A 729 -22.77 10.23 -1.75
C LEU A 729 -21.85 10.07 -0.53
N ILE A 730 -21.14 8.96 -0.39
CA ILE A 730 -20.20 8.75 0.73
C ILE A 730 -19.00 9.70 0.64
N LEU A 731 -18.45 9.92 -0.55
CA LEU A 731 -17.32 10.82 -0.73
C LEU A 731 -17.73 12.29 -0.52
N TRP A 732 -18.92 12.67 -0.96
CA TRP A 732 -19.44 14.02 -0.77
C TRP A 732 -19.93 14.27 0.66
N LEU A 733 -20.96 13.56 1.10
CA LEU A 733 -21.63 13.79 2.39
C LEU A 733 -20.87 13.15 3.56
N GLY A 734 -20.22 12.01 3.33
CA GLY A 734 -19.48 11.29 4.36
C GLY A 734 -18.08 11.87 4.59
N MET A 735 -17.26 12.02 3.55
CA MET A 735 -15.89 12.53 3.68
C MET A 735 -15.79 14.06 3.59
N GLY A 736 -16.83 14.75 3.13
CA GLY A 736 -16.86 16.21 3.02
C GLY A 736 -16.15 16.77 1.78
N ALA A 737 -15.93 15.95 0.74
CA ALA A 737 -15.32 16.43 -0.51
C ALA A 737 -16.33 17.20 -1.38
N ASN A 738 -15.86 18.12 -2.20
CA ASN A 738 -16.71 18.88 -3.11
C ASN A 738 -17.36 17.95 -4.18
N PRO A 739 -18.68 18.04 -4.42
CA PRO A 739 -19.39 17.10 -5.29
C PRO A 739 -18.93 17.15 -6.75
N GLY A 740 -18.54 18.31 -7.27
CA GLY A 740 -18.03 18.44 -8.63
C GLY A 740 -16.71 17.68 -8.83
N PHE A 741 -15.79 17.82 -7.86
CA PHE A 741 -14.53 17.08 -7.87
C PHE A 741 -14.73 15.58 -7.63
N VAL A 742 -15.68 15.18 -6.79
CA VAL A 742 -16.03 13.78 -6.58
C VAL A 742 -16.41 13.12 -7.91
N VAL A 743 -17.35 13.71 -8.66
CA VAL A 743 -17.78 13.17 -9.96
C VAL A 743 -16.62 13.13 -10.96
N LEU A 744 -15.82 14.20 -11.05
CA LEU A 744 -14.67 14.27 -11.94
C LEU A 744 -13.63 13.18 -11.63
N VAL A 745 -13.27 13.03 -10.35
CA VAL A 745 -12.29 12.04 -9.88
C VAL A 745 -12.79 10.63 -10.13
N CYS A 746 -14.06 10.34 -9.80
CA CYS A 746 -14.67 9.04 -10.09
C CYS A 746 -14.66 8.73 -11.60
N LEU A 747 -15.01 9.70 -12.45
CA LEU A 747 -15.02 9.52 -13.91
C LEU A 747 -13.63 9.24 -14.47
N ILE A 748 -12.62 10.06 -14.15
CA ILE A 748 -11.25 9.86 -14.63
C ILE A 748 -10.69 8.52 -14.13
N THR A 749 -10.97 8.16 -12.88
CA THR A 749 -10.55 6.88 -12.30
C THR A 749 -11.21 5.71 -13.03
N LEU A 750 -12.50 5.80 -13.34
CA LEU A 750 -13.21 4.79 -14.14
C LEU A 750 -12.56 4.61 -15.52
N LEU A 751 -12.22 5.71 -16.20
CA LEU A 751 -11.55 5.68 -17.51
C LEU A 751 -10.16 5.02 -17.43
N ILE A 752 -9.36 5.35 -16.41
CA ILE A 752 -8.06 4.69 -16.17
C ILE A 752 -8.24 3.18 -15.99
N ASN A 753 -9.22 2.77 -15.19
CA ASN A 753 -9.52 1.36 -14.96
C ASN A 753 -9.94 0.63 -16.24
N ILE A 754 -10.75 1.26 -17.10
CA ILE A 754 -11.16 0.68 -18.39
C ILE A 754 -9.97 0.49 -19.32
N ALA A 755 -9.12 1.51 -19.47
CA ALA A 755 -7.91 1.41 -20.27
C ALA A 755 -6.98 0.30 -19.77
N PHE A 756 -6.83 0.21 -18.45
CA PHE A 756 -6.01 -0.81 -17.81
C PHE A 756 -6.56 -2.23 -18.02
N MET A 757 -7.84 -2.47 -17.72
CA MET A 757 -8.50 -3.76 -17.96
C MET A 757 -8.35 -4.20 -19.41
N ARG A 758 -8.53 -3.27 -20.36
CA ARG A 758 -8.37 -3.55 -21.79
C ARG A 758 -6.93 -3.91 -22.14
N ALA A 759 -5.95 -3.17 -21.63
CA ALA A 759 -4.53 -3.42 -21.89
C ALA A 759 -4.07 -4.81 -21.38
N VAL A 760 -4.60 -5.27 -20.25
CA VAL A 760 -4.32 -6.62 -19.72
C VAL A 760 -5.08 -7.70 -20.49
N ALA A 761 -6.38 -7.51 -20.74
CA ALA A 761 -7.22 -8.49 -21.44
C ALA A 761 -6.74 -8.75 -22.89
N GLU A 762 -6.33 -7.70 -23.59
CA GLU A 762 -5.88 -7.79 -24.99
C GLU A 762 -4.38 -8.07 -25.11
N GLY A 763 -3.55 -7.41 -24.29
CA GLY A 763 -2.09 -7.44 -24.40
C GLY A 763 -1.38 -8.48 -23.52
N GLY A 764 -2.06 -9.06 -22.52
CA GLY A 764 -1.45 -9.97 -21.56
C GLY A 764 -0.39 -9.30 -20.67
N LEU A 765 -0.51 -7.99 -20.43
CA LEU A 765 0.47 -7.23 -19.64
C LEU A 765 0.53 -7.72 -18.18
N LEU A 766 1.75 -8.06 -17.72
CA LEU A 766 2.00 -8.51 -16.35
C LEU A 766 1.83 -7.43 -15.29
N GLY A 767 2.11 -6.18 -15.65
CA GLY A 767 2.07 -5.06 -14.73
C GLY A 767 1.81 -3.77 -15.48
N PHE A 768 0.84 -3.01 -15.00
CA PHE A 768 0.54 -1.68 -15.48
C PHE A 768 0.42 -0.77 -14.28
N LYS A 769 1.27 0.24 -14.21
CA LYS A 769 1.16 1.31 -13.23
C LYS A 769 0.85 2.59 -13.97
N SER A 770 -0.10 3.39 -13.49
CA SER A 770 -0.44 4.65 -14.14
C SER A 770 0.25 5.80 -13.43
N TYR A 771 1.25 6.44 -14.05
CA TYR A 771 1.77 7.75 -13.62
C TYR A 771 0.92 8.90 -14.19
N PHE A 772 -0.40 8.67 -14.23
CA PHE A 772 -1.42 9.64 -14.57
C PHE A 772 -2.65 9.31 -13.75
N ASN A 773 -3.21 10.32 -13.10
CA ASN A 773 -4.32 10.18 -12.17
C ASN A 773 -5.21 11.45 -12.20
N PRO A 774 -6.37 11.45 -11.51
CA PRO A 774 -7.26 12.60 -11.50
C PRO A 774 -6.63 13.89 -10.95
N ILE A 775 -5.76 13.80 -9.94
CA ILE A 775 -5.09 14.96 -9.32
C ILE A 775 -4.09 15.57 -10.30
N HIS A 776 -3.35 14.75 -11.05
CA HIS A 776 -2.52 15.23 -12.17
C HIS A 776 -3.35 16.01 -13.19
N PHE A 777 -4.54 15.52 -13.55
CA PHE A 777 -5.43 16.22 -14.48
C PHE A 777 -5.86 17.58 -13.91
N ILE A 778 -6.38 17.62 -12.68
CA ILE A 778 -6.84 18.85 -12.01
C ILE A 778 -5.68 19.87 -11.92
N ARG A 779 -4.51 19.45 -11.44
CA ARG A 779 -3.33 20.32 -11.33
C ARG A 779 -2.95 20.94 -12.66
N ASN A 780 -2.79 20.13 -13.70
CA ASN A 780 -2.21 20.63 -14.95
C ASN A 780 -3.22 21.47 -15.76
N VAL A 781 -4.50 21.12 -15.72
CA VAL A 781 -5.56 21.82 -16.48
C VAL A 781 -6.09 23.05 -15.76
N PHE A 782 -6.35 22.97 -14.45
CA PHE A 782 -7.01 24.04 -13.69
C PHE A 782 -6.09 24.80 -12.73
N GLY A 783 -5.06 24.14 -12.18
CA GLY A 783 -4.22 24.68 -11.11
C GLY A 783 -4.88 24.56 -9.73
N PHE A 784 -4.10 24.79 -8.67
CA PHE A 784 -4.58 24.79 -7.28
C PHE A 784 -4.69 26.21 -6.69
N ASP A 785 -4.19 27.22 -7.41
CA ASP A 785 -4.10 28.63 -7.03
C ASP A 785 -5.46 29.35 -6.98
N ARG A 786 -6.47 28.79 -7.65
CA ARG A 786 -7.80 29.42 -7.77
C ARG A 786 -8.73 28.97 -6.64
N PRO A 787 -9.56 29.87 -6.05
CA PRO A 787 -10.47 29.51 -4.96
C PRO A 787 -11.42 28.35 -5.29
N TRP A 788 -11.92 28.29 -6.53
CA TRP A 788 -12.83 27.24 -7.00
C TRP A 788 -12.13 25.91 -7.35
N CYS A 789 -10.79 25.88 -7.35
CA CYS A 789 -9.98 24.68 -7.63
C CYS A 789 -8.90 24.44 -6.56
N SER A 790 -9.09 24.98 -5.36
CA SER A 790 -8.16 24.78 -4.24
C SER A 790 -8.07 23.31 -3.86
N ALA A 791 -6.87 22.87 -3.46
CA ALA A 791 -6.61 21.51 -2.98
C ALA A 791 -7.50 21.11 -1.79
N THR A 792 -7.97 22.08 -1.02
CA THR A 792 -8.88 21.88 0.12
C THR A 792 -10.23 21.29 -0.29
N LEU A 793 -10.71 21.55 -1.51
CA LEU A 793 -12.00 21.08 -2.01
C LEU A 793 -12.04 19.57 -2.30
N PHE A 794 -10.87 18.96 -2.50
CA PHE A 794 -10.75 17.53 -2.84
C PHE A 794 -9.71 16.80 -1.98
N ALA A 795 -9.25 17.40 -0.88
CA ALA A 795 -8.29 16.80 0.04
C ALA A 795 -8.66 15.35 0.48
N PRO A 796 -9.93 15.03 0.83
CA PRO A 796 -10.30 13.66 1.17
C PRO A 796 -10.12 12.66 0.01
N LEU A 797 -10.27 13.13 -1.25
CA LEU A 797 -10.14 12.29 -2.44
C LEU A 797 -8.69 11.86 -2.69
N VAL A 798 -7.71 12.61 -2.20
CA VAL A 798 -6.29 12.24 -2.24
C VAL A 798 -6.05 10.95 -1.45
N MET A 799 -6.68 10.83 -0.28
CA MET A 799 -6.57 9.63 0.57
C MET A 799 -7.27 8.43 -0.05
N VAL A 800 -8.46 8.64 -0.63
CA VAL A 800 -9.19 7.57 -1.34
C VAL A 800 -8.39 7.07 -2.54
N TYR A 801 -7.78 7.97 -3.30
CA TYR A 801 -6.89 7.61 -4.39
C TYR A 801 -5.67 6.84 -3.88
N ALA A 802 -5.04 7.30 -2.80
CA ALA A 802 -3.88 6.64 -2.19
C ALA A 802 -4.17 5.19 -1.78
N VAL A 803 -5.35 4.92 -1.22
CA VAL A 803 -5.74 3.59 -0.74
C VAL A 803 -6.18 2.65 -1.87
N LEU A 804 -6.98 3.13 -2.83
CA LEU A 804 -7.64 2.26 -3.81
C LEU A 804 -6.97 2.21 -5.19
N PHE A 805 -6.34 3.31 -5.61
CA PHE A 805 -5.96 3.51 -7.02
C PHE A 805 -4.50 3.94 -7.22
N PHE A 806 -3.74 4.07 -6.14
CA PHE A 806 -2.32 4.44 -6.20
C PHE A 806 -1.48 3.41 -6.96
N ASP A 807 -1.73 2.12 -6.73
CA ASP A 807 -1.07 1.04 -7.47
C ASP A 807 -2.08 0.12 -8.17
N VAL A 808 -2.53 0.56 -9.34
CA VAL A 808 -3.48 -0.20 -10.16
C VAL A 808 -2.92 -1.55 -10.63
N LYS A 809 -1.60 -1.82 -10.53
CA LYS A 809 -0.98 -3.02 -11.11
C LYS A 809 -1.49 -4.34 -10.51
N THR A 810 -2.05 -4.33 -9.31
CA THR A 810 -2.63 -5.48 -8.60
C THR A 810 -4.14 -5.34 -8.39
N LEU A 811 -4.76 -4.33 -8.99
CA LEU A 811 -6.18 -4.09 -8.83
C LEU A 811 -6.97 -5.31 -9.33
N ILE A 812 -8.09 -5.62 -8.65
CA ILE A 812 -8.92 -6.80 -8.95
C ILE A 812 -9.59 -6.76 -10.33
N ALA A 813 -9.72 -5.58 -10.94
CA ALA A 813 -10.55 -5.40 -12.13
C ALA A 813 -10.10 -6.24 -13.35
N PRO A 814 -8.81 -6.29 -13.75
CA PRO A 814 -8.37 -7.16 -14.84
C PRO A 814 -8.37 -8.65 -14.48
N ALA A 815 -8.06 -8.99 -13.22
CA ALA A 815 -8.19 -10.37 -12.73
C ALA A 815 -9.65 -10.86 -12.88
N MET A 816 -10.63 -9.98 -12.65
CA MET A 816 -12.04 -10.27 -12.88
C MET A 816 -12.37 -10.47 -14.36
N ALA A 817 -11.80 -9.66 -15.27
CA ALA A 817 -11.98 -9.85 -16.72
C ALA A 817 -11.47 -11.24 -17.17
N THR A 818 -10.29 -11.63 -16.69
CA THR A 818 -9.69 -12.96 -16.89
C THR A 818 -10.57 -14.07 -16.29
N SER A 819 -11.12 -13.83 -15.09
CA SER A 819 -11.99 -14.79 -14.39
C SER A 819 -13.31 -15.02 -15.14
N LEU A 820 -13.92 -13.97 -15.69
CA LEU A 820 -15.14 -14.07 -16.52
C LEU A 820 -14.88 -14.83 -17.82
N LYS A 821 -13.68 -14.68 -18.40
CA LYS A 821 -13.27 -15.47 -19.57
C LYS A 821 -13.17 -16.96 -19.23
N ILE A 822 -12.46 -17.31 -18.16
CA ILE A 822 -12.37 -18.71 -17.68
C ILE A 822 -13.77 -19.27 -17.35
N ARG A 823 -14.63 -18.47 -16.74
CA ARG A 823 -16.02 -18.85 -16.44
C ARG A 823 -16.80 -19.22 -17.70
N GLN A 824 -16.66 -18.43 -18.78
CA GLN A 824 -17.32 -18.70 -20.06
C GLN A 824 -16.74 -19.96 -20.71
N ASP A 825 -15.41 -20.10 -20.76
CA ASP A 825 -14.75 -21.24 -21.41
C ASP A 825 -15.04 -22.57 -20.71
N GLN A 826 -15.21 -22.54 -19.38
CA GLN A 826 -15.56 -23.70 -18.56
C GLN A 826 -17.07 -23.86 -18.32
N CYS A 827 -17.91 -23.01 -18.94
CA CYS A 827 -19.37 -23.01 -18.80
C CYS A 827 -19.88 -23.00 -17.34
N LEU A 828 -19.17 -22.35 -16.43
CA LEU A 828 -19.51 -22.38 -14.99
C LEU A 828 -20.86 -21.68 -14.72
N GLU A 829 -21.52 -22.13 -13.64
CA GLU A 829 -22.74 -21.51 -13.13
C GLU A 829 -22.49 -20.06 -12.67
N ARG A 830 -23.33 -19.12 -13.15
CA ARG A 830 -23.11 -17.66 -12.97
C ARG A 830 -23.16 -17.23 -11.50
N LEU A 831 -24.19 -17.64 -10.74
CA LEU A 831 -24.40 -17.18 -9.36
C LEU A 831 -23.32 -17.71 -8.41
N ARG A 832 -23.08 -19.04 -8.42
CA ARG A 832 -22.08 -19.65 -7.53
C ARG A 832 -20.67 -19.17 -7.82
N PHE A 833 -20.35 -18.88 -9.09
CA PHE A 833 -19.09 -18.25 -9.46
C PHE A 833 -18.90 -16.91 -8.74
N HIS A 834 -19.89 -16.00 -8.81
CA HIS A 834 -19.80 -14.70 -8.14
C HIS A 834 -19.74 -14.84 -6.62
N LEU A 835 -20.46 -15.80 -6.03
CA LEU A 835 -20.37 -16.09 -4.60
C LEU A 835 -18.98 -16.61 -4.21
N ALA A 836 -18.36 -17.48 -5.00
CA ALA A 836 -17.02 -18.00 -4.74
C ALA A 836 -15.96 -16.89 -4.80
N ILE A 837 -16.02 -16.03 -5.83
CA ILE A 837 -15.12 -14.88 -5.95
C ILE A 837 -15.36 -13.90 -4.80
N GLY A 838 -16.60 -13.55 -4.49
CA GLY A 838 -16.96 -12.67 -3.37
C GLY A 838 -16.47 -13.19 -2.02
N LEU A 839 -16.63 -14.49 -1.76
CA LEU A 839 -16.10 -15.14 -0.55
C LEU A 839 -14.56 -15.05 -0.50
N GLY A 840 -13.89 -15.29 -1.63
CA GLY A 840 -12.44 -15.13 -1.73
C GLY A 840 -11.97 -13.71 -1.42
N ILE A 841 -12.69 -12.69 -1.90
CA ILE A 841 -12.43 -11.28 -1.59
C ILE A 841 -12.55 -11.03 -0.09
N VAL A 842 -13.69 -11.40 0.51
CA VAL A 842 -13.96 -11.14 1.94
C VAL A 842 -12.91 -11.83 2.82
N LEU A 843 -12.59 -13.09 2.54
CA LEU A 843 -11.57 -13.82 3.29
C LEU A 843 -10.18 -13.19 3.15
N ALA A 844 -9.80 -12.77 1.94
CA ALA A 844 -8.53 -12.11 1.73
C ALA A 844 -8.44 -10.77 2.49
N VAL A 845 -9.47 -9.93 2.40
CA VAL A 845 -9.54 -8.63 3.10
C VAL A 845 -9.46 -8.81 4.62
N VAL A 846 -10.28 -9.71 5.18
CA VAL A 846 -10.30 -9.96 6.63
C VAL A 846 -8.95 -10.51 7.09
N THR A 847 -8.41 -11.49 6.36
CA THR A 847 -7.14 -12.13 6.74
C THR A 847 -5.98 -11.14 6.67
N THR A 848 -5.91 -10.28 5.65
CA THR A 848 -4.82 -9.31 5.55
C THR A 848 -4.93 -8.19 6.56
N ILE A 849 -6.12 -7.64 6.80
CA ILE A 849 -6.32 -6.62 7.84
C ILE A 849 -5.91 -7.17 9.21
N VAL A 850 -6.39 -8.36 9.57
CA VAL A 850 -6.05 -8.99 10.84
C VAL A 850 -4.55 -9.26 10.91
N THR A 851 -3.96 -9.91 9.92
CA THR A 851 -2.54 -10.28 9.94
C THR A 851 -1.63 -9.04 10.02
N THR A 852 -1.93 -7.98 9.26
CA THR A 852 -1.16 -6.73 9.31
C THR A 852 -1.26 -6.08 10.68
N LEU A 853 -2.45 -5.95 11.27
CA LEU A 853 -2.61 -5.40 12.61
C LEU A 853 -1.91 -6.24 13.67
N LEU A 854 -2.02 -7.57 13.59
CA LEU A 854 -1.29 -8.48 14.48
C LEU A 854 0.22 -8.24 14.42
N MET A 855 0.78 -8.09 13.22
CA MET A 855 2.21 -7.81 13.04
C MET A 855 2.60 -6.41 13.54
N SER A 856 1.82 -5.38 13.22
CA SER A 856 2.07 -4.00 13.64
C SER A 856 2.04 -3.85 15.16
N TYR A 857 1.08 -4.46 15.86
CA TYR A 857 1.04 -4.42 17.33
C TYR A 857 2.05 -5.37 18.00
N ALA A 858 2.51 -6.42 17.31
CA ALA A 858 3.50 -7.34 17.87
C ALA A 858 4.92 -6.79 17.86
N GLY A 859 5.33 -6.13 16.77
CA GLY A 859 6.70 -5.66 16.56
C GLY A 859 6.84 -4.16 16.32
N GLY A 860 5.72 -3.42 16.25
CA GLY A 860 5.67 -2.04 15.79
C GLY A 860 5.58 -1.95 14.27
N ALA A 861 4.65 -1.16 13.74
CA ALA A 861 4.57 -0.84 12.32
C ALA A 861 5.87 -0.20 11.78
N ASP A 862 6.62 0.53 12.62
CA ASP A 862 7.92 1.13 12.28
C ASP A 862 8.99 0.09 11.93
N GLY A 863 8.86 -1.13 12.47
CA GLY A 863 9.78 -2.23 12.23
C GLY A 863 9.39 -3.15 11.07
N LEU A 864 8.27 -2.88 10.41
CA LEU A 864 7.80 -3.61 9.22
C LEU A 864 8.40 -3.01 7.93
N GLU A 865 7.86 -3.38 6.77
CA GLU A 865 8.32 -2.87 5.48
C GLU A 865 8.18 -1.33 5.42
N GLU A 866 9.28 -0.65 5.08
CA GLU A 866 9.41 0.80 5.20
C GLU A 866 8.50 1.56 4.23
N TRP A 867 8.38 1.10 2.98
CA TRP A 867 7.62 1.80 1.95
C TRP A 867 6.15 1.93 2.31
N PHE A 868 5.48 0.86 2.75
CA PHE A 868 4.06 0.90 3.08
C PHE A 868 3.78 1.53 4.44
N HIS A 869 4.53 1.18 5.49
CA HIS A 869 4.23 1.64 6.84
C HIS A 869 4.70 3.06 7.11
N SER A 870 5.75 3.52 6.42
CA SER A 870 6.34 4.84 6.66
C SER A 870 6.46 5.74 5.45
N GLY A 871 7.01 5.24 4.34
CA GLY A 871 7.26 6.03 3.14
C GLY A 871 5.98 6.55 2.50
N LEU A 872 4.99 5.68 2.30
CA LEU A 872 3.75 5.98 1.59
C LEU A 872 2.86 6.97 2.36
N PRO A 873 2.51 6.75 3.66
CA PRO A 873 1.69 7.71 4.39
C PRO A 873 2.38 9.07 4.48
N ARG A 874 3.68 9.10 4.79
CA ARG A 874 4.46 10.34 4.83
C ARG A 874 4.38 11.07 3.50
N PHE A 875 4.64 10.39 2.38
CA PHE A 875 4.56 10.96 1.04
C PHE A 875 3.17 11.54 0.71
N GLN A 876 2.09 10.82 1.05
CA GLN A 876 0.74 11.25 0.72
C GLN A 876 0.31 12.46 1.55
N PHE A 877 0.52 12.44 2.86
CA PHE A 877 0.17 13.55 3.74
C PHE A 877 1.06 14.77 3.49
N SER A 878 2.37 14.60 3.29
CA SER A 878 3.26 15.72 3.00
C SER A 878 2.95 16.36 1.63
N SER A 879 2.60 15.55 0.63
CA SER A 879 2.18 16.05 -0.67
C SER A 879 0.87 16.84 -0.57
N LEU A 880 -0.09 16.38 0.24
CA LEU A 880 -1.32 17.13 0.49
C LEU A 880 -1.04 18.45 1.22
N ALA A 881 -0.18 18.44 2.23
CA ALA A 881 0.25 19.65 2.92
C ALA A 881 0.93 20.64 1.96
N GLU A 882 1.80 20.18 1.05
CA GLU A 882 2.41 21.01 0.02
C GLU A 882 1.34 21.60 -0.93
N MET A 883 0.37 20.79 -1.35
CA MET A 883 -0.70 21.24 -2.25
C MET A 883 -1.60 22.32 -1.62
N VAL A 884 -1.82 22.27 -0.30
CA VAL A 884 -2.64 23.25 0.43
C VAL A 884 -1.83 24.47 0.85
N GLY A 885 -0.62 24.26 1.38
CA GLY A 885 0.24 25.32 1.90
C GLY A 885 1.01 26.10 0.83
N SER A 886 1.24 25.51 -0.34
CA SER A 886 1.88 26.16 -1.48
C SER A 886 1.17 25.79 -2.78
N PRO A 887 -0.02 26.37 -3.05
CA PRO A 887 -0.84 26.02 -4.19
C PRO A 887 -0.08 26.19 -5.52
N LEU A 888 -0.02 25.10 -6.29
CA LEU A 888 0.70 25.05 -7.56
C LEU A 888 -0.17 25.56 -8.71
N GLU A 889 0.40 26.40 -9.57
CA GLU A 889 -0.26 26.89 -10.78
C GLU A 889 -0.46 25.80 -11.84
N ALA A 890 -1.41 26.05 -12.76
CA ALA A 890 -1.62 25.23 -13.94
C ALA A 890 -0.38 25.21 -14.85
N SER A 891 -0.06 24.05 -15.42
CA SER A 891 1.08 23.91 -16.33
C SER A 891 0.61 23.91 -17.79
N ALA A 892 0.70 25.08 -18.45
CA ALA A 892 0.33 25.22 -19.86
C ALA A 892 1.11 24.26 -20.77
N THR A 893 2.40 24.01 -20.47
CA THR A 893 3.25 23.07 -21.23
C THR A 893 2.75 21.64 -21.12
N ASN A 894 2.48 21.14 -19.91
CA ASN A 894 1.96 19.78 -19.73
C ASN A 894 0.54 19.62 -20.28
N THR A 895 -0.29 20.66 -20.20
CA THR A 895 -1.63 20.65 -20.80
C THR A 895 -1.57 20.56 -22.32
N ARG A 896 -0.64 21.25 -22.97
CA ARG A 896 -0.39 21.06 -24.42
C ARG A 896 0.06 19.64 -24.76
N TRP A 897 0.94 19.04 -23.95
CA TRP A 897 1.34 17.63 -24.13
C TRP A 897 0.19 16.65 -23.92
N LEU A 898 -0.67 16.90 -22.92
CA LEU A 898 -1.91 16.14 -22.68
C LEU A 898 -2.82 16.21 -23.92
N LEU A 899 -3.07 17.39 -24.45
CA LEU A 899 -3.87 17.58 -25.66
C LEU A 899 -3.23 16.92 -26.90
N ALA A 900 -1.91 17.03 -27.06
CA ALA A 900 -1.18 16.39 -28.15
C ALA A 900 -1.36 14.86 -28.11
N GLY A 901 -1.27 14.25 -26.92
CA GLY A 901 -1.52 12.82 -26.74
C GLY A 901 -2.95 12.40 -27.03
N ALA A 902 -3.92 13.22 -26.62
CA ALA A 902 -5.34 13.00 -26.92
C ALA A 902 -5.60 13.04 -28.44
N LEU A 903 -5.09 14.06 -29.12
CA LEU A 903 -5.20 14.21 -30.58
C LEU A 903 -4.50 13.07 -31.33
N LEU A 904 -3.29 12.69 -30.90
CA LEU A 904 -2.54 11.59 -31.50
C LEU A 904 -3.28 10.27 -31.36
N MET A 905 -3.87 9.98 -30.19
CA MET A 905 -4.70 8.80 -29.99
C MET A 905 -5.96 8.83 -30.85
N ALA A 906 -6.66 9.97 -30.92
CA ALA A 906 -7.84 10.11 -31.76
C ALA A 906 -7.51 9.88 -33.24
N ALA A 907 -6.42 10.46 -33.73
CA ALA A 907 -5.90 10.26 -35.08
C ALA A 907 -5.54 8.79 -35.31
N LEU A 908 -4.81 8.16 -34.40
CA LEU A 908 -4.44 6.74 -34.50
C LEU A 908 -5.68 5.84 -34.60
N LEU A 909 -6.69 6.05 -33.75
CA LEU A 909 -7.95 5.31 -33.79
C LEU A 909 -8.75 5.58 -35.07
N PHE A 910 -8.76 6.83 -35.54
CA PHE A 910 -9.46 7.23 -36.77
C PHE A 910 -8.84 6.58 -38.01
N PHE A 911 -7.52 6.72 -38.20
CA PHE A 911 -6.81 6.23 -39.37
C PHE A 911 -6.70 4.71 -39.38
N ARG A 912 -6.62 4.06 -38.22
CA ARG A 912 -6.59 2.59 -38.12
C ARG A 912 -7.86 1.92 -38.66
N ARG A 913 -8.96 2.66 -38.84
CA ARG A 913 -10.16 2.16 -39.54
C ARG A 913 -9.93 1.88 -41.03
N ARG A 914 -8.95 2.55 -41.65
CA ARG A 914 -8.60 2.39 -43.09
C ARG A 914 -7.21 1.78 -43.28
N LEU A 915 -6.24 2.19 -42.46
CA LEU A 915 -4.84 1.75 -42.51
C LEU A 915 -4.59 0.70 -41.42
N PHE A 916 -4.78 -0.57 -41.76
CA PHE A 916 -4.67 -1.69 -40.81
C PHE A 916 -3.23 -1.98 -40.35
N TRP A 917 -2.22 -1.48 -41.07
CA TRP A 917 -0.81 -1.64 -40.74
C TRP A 917 -0.33 -0.70 -39.62
N LEU A 918 -1.13 0.31 -39.26
CA LEU A 918 -0.77 1.24 -38.19
C LEU A 918 -0.62 0.50 -36.85
N PRO A 919 0.33 0.94 -36.00
CA PRO A 919 0.54 0.33 -34.70
C PRO A 919 -0.72 0.28 -33.82
N HIS A 920 -0.78 -0.72 -32.95
CA HIS A 920 -1.82 -0.84 -31.94
C HIS A 920 -1.84 0.36 -30.96
N PRO A 921 -3.01 0.95 -30.64
CA PRO A 921 -3.20 2.04 -29.68
C PRO A 921 -2.65 1.80 -28.28
N ILE A 922 -2.61 0.53 -27.84
CA ILE A 922 -2.03 0.15 -26.54
C ILE A 922 -0.56 0.57 -26.42
N GLY A 923 0.18 0.69 -27.53
CA GLY A 923 1.55 1.23 -27.50
C GLY A 923 1.60 2.65 -26.95
N LEU A 924 0.69 3.54 -27.36
CA LEU A 924 0.68 4.93 -26.89
C LEU A 924 0.22 5.05 -25.42
N LEU A 925 -0.67 4.14 -24.96
CA LEU A 925 -1.05 4.03 -23.55
C LEU A 925 0.15 3.75 -22.64
N MET A 926 1.19 3.09 -23.15
CA MET A 926 2.38 2.73 -22.36
C MET A 926 3.24 3.93 -21.95
N PHE A 927 2.93 5.14 -22.43
CA PHE A 927 3.61 6.35 -22.02
C PHE A 927 3.36 6.71 -20.56
N VAL A 928 2.19 6.36 -19.98
CA VAL A 928 1.93 6.53 -18.54
C VAL A 928 2.55 5.41 -17.70
N ASN A 929 2.99 4.31 -18.32
CA ASN A 929 3.43 3.12 -17.61
C ASN A 929 4.95 3.11 -17.36
N PRO A 930 5.42 3.34 -16.12
CA PRO A 930 6.85 3.32 -15.82
C PRO A 930 7.47 1.92 -15.96
N MET A 931 6.68 0.84 -15.83
CA MET A 931 7.17 -0.55 -15.89
C MET A 931 7.74 -0.91 -17.26
N MET A 932 7.38 -0.16 -18.30
CA MET A 932 7.88 -0.36 -19.65
C MET A 932 9.38 -0.12 -19.76
N GLY A 933 9.98 0.68 -18.88
CA GLY A 933 11.44 0.82 -18.80
C GLY A 933 12.15 -0.49 -18.46
N ALA A 934 11.48 -1.44 -17.79
CA ALA A 934 12.03 -2.76 -17.52
C ALA A 934 11.48 -3.86 -18.45
N TYR A 935 10.25 -3.73 -18.96
CA TYR A 935 9.63 -4.78 -19.78
C TYR A 935 9.93 -4.70 -21.27
N TRP A 936 10.27 -3.53 -21.83
CA TRP A 936 10.35 -3.33 -23.28
C TRP A 936 11.27 -4.34 -23.99
N PHE A 937 12.44 -4.64 -23.42
CA PHE A 937 13.41 -5.56 -24.03
C PHE A 937 12.92 -7.01 -24.01
N SER A 938 12.34 -7.44 -22.89
CA SER A 938 11.73 -8.77 -22.78
C SER A 938 10.53 -8.95 -23.71
N ILE A 939 9.72 -7.89 -23.88
CA ILE A 939 8.62 -7.87 -24.87
C ILE A 939 9.18 -7.96 -26.29
N PHE A 940 10.26 -7.24 -26.61
CA PHE A 940 10.94 -7.35 -27.90
C PHE A 940 11.42 -8.77 -28.18
N LEU A 941 12.08 -9.44 -27.22
CA LEU A 941 12.54 -10.83 -27.37
C LEU A 941 11.37 -11.80 -27.62
N GLY A 942 10.29 -11.69 -26.84
CA GLY A 942 9.10 -12.53 -27.02
C GLY A 942 8.40 -12.28 -28.37
N TRP A 943 8.31 -11.02 -28.79
CA TRP A 943 7.78 -10.63 -30.11
C TRP A 943 8.65 -11.18 -31.24
N MET A 944 9.98 -11.03 -31.14
CA MET A 944 10.93 -11.50 -32.14
C MET A 944 10.81 -13.01 -32.32
N ALA A 945 10.78 -13.77 -31.21
CA ALA A 945 10.58 -15.21 -31.27
C ALA A 945 9.24 -15.59 -31.91
N ASN A 946 8.13 -14.94 -31.53
CA ASN A 946 6.83 -15.18 -32.15
C ASN A 946 6.85 -14.85 -33.66
N ALA A 947 7.41 -13.71 -34.04
CA ALA A 947 7.53 -13.29 -35.43
C ALA A 947 8.34 -14.29 -36.27
N LEU A 948 9.46 -14.79 -35.75
CA LEU A 948 10.28 -15.81 -36.43
C LEU A 948 9.55 -17.15 -36.53
N VAL A 949 9.02 -17.67 -35.43
CA VAL A 949 8.33 -18.98 -35.41
C VAL A 949 7.09 -18.97 -36.29
N THR A 950 6.32 -17.88 -36.31
CA THR A 950 5.12 -17.79 -37.16
C THR A 950 5.41 -17.46 -38.61
N LYS A 951 6.60 -16.91 -38.94
CA LYS A 951 7.02 -16.65 -40.32
C LYS A 951 7.64 -17.89 -40.97
N TYR A 952 8.44 -18.64 -40.23
CA TYR A 952 9.23 -19.76 -40.75
C TYR A 952 8.72 -21.14 -40.31
N GLY A 953 7.88 -21.23 -39.27
CA GLY A 953 7.37 -22.48 -38.72
C GLY A 953 5.94 -22.81 -39.14
N THR A 954 5.60 -24.09 -39.12
CA THR A 954 4.23 -24.58 -39.29
C THR A 954 3.41 -24.41 -38.02
N ARG A 955 2.10 -24.61 -38.12
CA ARG A 955 1.20 -24.60 -36.95
C ARG A 955 1.62 -25.59 -35.86
N GLU A 956 2.12 -26.76 -36.25
CA GLU A 956 2.59 -27.77 -35.29
C GLU A 956 3.87 -27.33 -34.57
N ILE A 957 4.82 -26.74 -35.30
CA ILE A 957 6.04 -26.16 -34.72
C ILE A 957 5.66 -25.07 -33.72
N TYR A 958 4.71 -24.20 -34.06
CA TYR A 958 4.22 -23.18 -33.13
C TYR A 958 3.70 -23.79 -31.82
N TYR A 959 2.86 -24.83 -31.86
CA TYR A 959 2.36 -25.48 -30.64
C TYR A 959 3.46 -26.17 -29.82
N ARG A 960 4.44 -26.80 -30.48
CA ARG A 960 5.59 -27.40 -29.76
C ARG A 960 6.46 -26.34 -29.08
N VAL A 961 6.81 -25.28 -29.82
CA VAL A 961 7.63 -24.15 -29.32
C VAL A 961 6.88 -23.34 -28.26
N ARG A 962 5.57 -23.22 -28.36
CA ARG A 962 4.73 -22.61 -27.31
C ARG A 962 4.96 -23.26 -25.94
N GLY A 963 5.21 -24.57 -25.89
CA GLY A 963 5.58 -25.27 -24.66
C GLY A 963 6.84 -24.71 -24.00
N PHE A 964 7.87 -24.37 -24.78
CA PHE A 964 9.09 -23.74 -24.27
C PHE A 964 8.81 -22.40 -23.57
N PHE A 965 8.02 -21.54 -24.18
CA PHE A 965 7.66 -20.23 -23.62
C PHE A 965 6.77 -20.33 -22.37
N MET A 966 5.90 -21.34 -22.30
CA MET A 966 5.19 -21.67 -21.06
C MET A 966 6.14 -22.20 -19.97
N GLY A 967 7.14 -22.98 -20.36
CA GLY A 967 8.21 -23.45 -19.48
C GLY A 967 8.98 -22.30 -18.84
N LEU A 968 9.31 -21.25 -19.61
CA LEU A 968 9.96 -20.04 -19.09
C LEU A 968 9.15 -19.36 -17.97
N VAL A 969 7.84 -19.23 -18.17
CA VAL A 969 6.90 -18.67 -17.17
C VAL A 969 6.90 -19.53 -15.90
N VAL A 970 6.77 -20.85 -16.05
CA VAL A 970 6.72 -21.77 -14.90
C VAL A 970 8.05 -21.82 -14.17
N GLY A 971 9.17 -21.87 -14.88
CA GLY A 971 10.51 -21.90 -14.27
C GLY A 971 10.78 -20.68 -13.41
N GLU A 972 10.43 -19.48 -13.87
CA GLU A 972 10.58 -18.26 -13.06
C GLU A 972 9.62 -18.26 -11.86
N ILE A 973 8.35 -18.66 -12.02
CA ILE A 973 7.39 -18.75 -10.90
C ILE A 973 7.88 -19.73 -9.83
N LEU A 974 8.36 -20.92 -10.21
CA LEU A 974 8.87 -21.92 -9.27
C LEU A 974 10.07 -21.40 -8.47
N LEU A 975 10.98 -20.67 -9.12
CA LEU A 975 12.13 -20.07 -8.44
C LEU A 975 11.74 -18.94 -7.49
N VAL A 976 10.73 -18.12 -7.85
CA VAL A 976 10.16 -17.12 -6.94
C VAL A 976 9.51 -17.77 -5.72
N LEU A 977 8.77 -18.87 -5.91
CA LEU A 977 8.19 -19.62 -4.80
C LEU A 977 9.25 -20.28 -3.91
N LEU A 978 10.29 -20.85 -4.51
CA LEU A 978 11.42 -21.42 -3.77
C LEU A 978 12.14 -20.34 -2.96
N ALA A 979 12.40 -19.17 -3.57
CA ALA A 979 12.97 -18.02 -2.88
C ALA A 979 12.09 -17.56 -1.71
N ALA A 980 10.76 -17.56 -1.87
CA ALA A 980 9.83 -17.23 -0.79
C ALA A 980 9.86 -18.24 0.37
N VAL A 981 9.89 -19.53 0.07
CA VAL A 981 10.02 -20.59 1.07
C VAL A 981 11.35 -20.43 1.81
N LEU A 982 12.47 -20.27 1.09
CA LEU A 982 13.78 -20.11 1.71
C LEU A 982 13.89 -18.80 2.51
N ALA A 983 13.30 -17.70 2.02
CA ALA A 983 13.23 -16.44 2.74
C ALA A 983 12.46 -16.58 4.06
N TYR A 984 11.36 -17.34 4.06
CA TYR A 984 10.61 -17.67 5.27
C TYR A 984 11.46 -18.49 6.25
N TRP A 985 12.01 -19.62 5.79
CA TRP A 985 12.74 -20.57 6.64
C TRP A 985 14.05 -20.00 7.21
N LEU A 986 14.76 -19.19 6.43
CA LEU A 986 16.05 -18.60 6.82
C LEU A 986 15.89 -17.20 7.44
N ASP A 987 14.68 -16.63 7.40
CA ASP A 987 14.40 -15.23 7.76
C ASP A 987 15.38 -14.25 7.09
N LEU A 988 15.61 -14.42 5.79
CA LEU A 988 16.53 -13.62 4.97
C LEU A 988 15.76 -12.90 3.85
N ARG A 989 16.21 -11.69 3.50
CA ARG A 989 15.74 -11.02 2.28
C ARG A 989 16.43 -11.64 1.06
N ILE A 990 15.64 -12.25 0.18
CA ILE A 990 16.10 -12.82 -1.08
C ILE A 990 15.46 -12.01 -2.22
N PRO A 991 16.22 -11.21 -3.00
CA PRO A 991 15.67 -10.29 -3.99
C PRO A 991 15.30 -11.00 -5.31
N ILE A 992 14.54 -12.10 -5.22
CA ILE A 992 14.05 -12.87 -6.37
C ILE A 992 12.54 -12.86 -6.33
N ASP A 993 11.96 -11.83 -6.92
CA ASP A 993 10.52 -11.68 -7.12
C ASP A 993 10.22 -11.23 -8.55
N LEU A 994 8.93 -11.05 -8.86
CA LEU A 994 8.45 -10.54 -10.15
C LEU A 994 8.39 -9.00 -10.18
N ASN A 995 8.81 -8.31 -9.10
CA ASN A 995 8.73 -6.87 -8.92
C ASN A 995 10.11 -6.19 -8.96
N ARG A 996 10.95 -6.55 -9.94
CA ARG A 996 12.38 -6.16 -10.01
C ARG A 996 12.65 -4.71 -10.47
N ASN A 997 11.69 -3.80 -10.28
CA ASN A 997 11.68 -2.50 -10.97
C ASN A 997 12.52 -1.39 -10.34
#